data_AF-A0A842K1Z5-F1
#
_entry.id   AF-A0A842K1Z5-F1
#
_cell.length_a   1.000
_cell.length_b   1.000
_cell.length_c   1.000
_cell.angle_alpha   90.00
_cell.angle_beta   90.00
_cell.angle_gamma   90.00
#
_symmetry.space_group_name_H-M   'P 1'
#
loop_
_entity.id
_entity.type
_entity.pdbx_description
1 polymer ?
#
loop_
_entity_poly.entity_id
_entity_poly.type
_entity_poly.pdbx_seq_one_letter_code
_entity_poly.pdbx_strand_id
1 'polypeptide(L)'
;MTSSVTGEPIPGGESLPFPPRPSGSVAGRTMQESVYSPHPKEKRLPAEAPNILIVLIDDAGPGLPSGLGGEVNTPTLDAMLQDGIGYNRFHTTAMCSPTRASLLTGRNHHRVGNGQIAELANDWDGYSGHIPRSSATGAEVLRHYGYSTAAFGKWHNTPAEETTAAGPFDNWPTGLGFEYFYGFLAGEASQYEPNLVRNTTVVLPPKTPEQGYHLSEDLADDAIGWLRRHKAFEADKPFFMYWASGCLHGPHHIMKPWADKYAGKFDDGWDAYRERVFTRAKEKGWIPPEAELTDRDPTMAAWDDIPDDEKPFQRRLMEVAAGYAEHCDVQVGRLFDELDRLGYRDDTLVLYIWGDNGSSGEGQNGTISELLAQNGIPTTPAQHIAALEQLGGLDVLGSPKTDNMYHAGWAWAGSAPYKGMKLLASHLGGTRNPMVARWPAKVTPDPAPRTQFLHCNDVVPTLYDIIGITPPRTVNGVPQDPVDGASFAQTLVEPGAAGGKPTQYFEIMGSRAIYHDGWMASAFGPRAPWVAGLPGGIRDWSPDDDVWELYNLDEDWTQNRDLAEQHPKKLAQLRELFVIEAAKNNVLPVGGGLWVVALHPEQRITTPYTSWEFSGDTIRMPEFCAPALGNKNNRVTLELTAPENPSGVLYALGSNAGGLTCFVDDGFLCYEYNLFILMRTKIRATVPIAPGTRTVQVVTEYVEARPGGPLNVKLCIDGSVVGEGQVPVSAPLLFTANDCLDVGTCLGSPVSLDYYDRAPFPFNGTIDRMAVEYT
;
A
#
# COMPACT_ATOMS: atom_id res chain seq x y z
N MET A 1 -15.30 -34.20 21.90
CA MET A 1 -14.39 -33.31 22.64
C MET A 1 -14.35 -32.04 21.82
N THR A 2 -14.85 -30.92 22.35
CA THR A 2 -14.72 -29.62 21.67
C THR A 2 -13.22 -29.32 21.55
N SER A 3 -12.70 -29.32 20.32
CA SER A 3 -11.30 -28.99 20.09
C SER A 3 -11.13 -27.48 20.30
N SER A 4 -10.79 -27.09 21.53
CA SER A 4 -10.44 -25.70 21.83
C SER A 4 -9.31 -25.24 20.91
N VAL A 5 -9.53 -24.12 20.22
CA VAL A 5 -8.51 -23.43 19.40
C VAL A 5 -7.70 -22.42 20.19
N THR A 6 -8.16 -22.06 21.39
CA THR A 6 -7.44 -21.16 22.30
C THR A 6 -6.40 -21.92 23.10
N GLY A 7 -5.20 -21.37 23.16
CA GLY A 7 -4.07 -21.91 23.90
C GLY A 7 -4.15 -21.61 25.40
N GLU A 8 -3.48 -22.43 26.20
CA GLU A 8 -3.33 -22.18 27.64
C GLU A 8 -2.39 -20.97 27.88
N PRO A 9 -2.72 -20.06 28.82
CA PRO A 9 -1.90 -18.88 29.07
C PRO A 9 -0.44 -19.20 29.41
N ILE A 10 0.49 -18.61 28.66
CA ILE A 10 1.93 -18.74 28.86
C ILE A 10 2.37 -17.74 29.96
N PRO A 11 2.88 -18.21 31.11
CA PRO A 11 3.17 -17.34 32.25
C PRO A 11 4.41 -16.46 32.03
N GLY A 12 4.40 -15.28 32.65
CA GLY A 12 5.56 -14.38 32.72
C GLY A 12 5.73 -13.45 31.52
N GLY A 13 4.79 -13.45 30.56
CA GLY A 13 4.82 -12.60 29.37
C GLY A 13 4.29 -11.17 29.56
N GLU A 14 3.89 -10.78 30.78
CA GLU A 14 3.39 -9.41 31.04
C GLU A 14 4.44 -8.32 30.78
N SER A 15 5.74 -8.67 30.80
CA SER A 15 6.84 -7.77 30.45
C SER A 15 7.80 -8.47 29.51
N LEU A 16 8.04 -7.85 28.35
CA LEU A 16 8.96 -8.35 27.35
C LEU A 16 10.17 -7.41 27.20
N PRO A 17 11.40 -7.93 26.94
CA PRO A 17 11.74 -9.36 26.87
C PRO A 17 11.54 -10.05 28.22
N PHE A 18 11.36 -11.38 28.19
CA PHE A 18 11.26 -12.18 29.41
C PHE A 18 12.48 -11.94 30.32
N PRO A 19 12.30 -11.87 31.65
CA PRO A 19 13.41 -11.68 32.57
C PRO A 19 14.50 -12.75 32.39
N PRO A 20 15.78 -12.37 32.40
CA PRO A 20 16.86 -13.34 32.24
C PRO A 20 16.82 -14.33 33.40
N ARG A 21 16.88 -15.63 33.07
CA ARG A 21 16.97 -16.69 34.08
C ARG A 21 18.36 -16.65 34.73
N PRO A 22 18.46 -16.58 36.07
CA PRO A 22 19.75 -16.68 36.75
C PRO A 22 20.48 -17.98 36.35
N SER A 23 21.81 -17.91 36.21
CA SER A 23 22.62 -19.08 35.88
C SER A 23 22.42 -20.18 36.93
N GLY A 24 22.25 -21.43 36.49
CA GLY A 24 22.33 -22.59 37.38
C GLY A 24 23.76 -22.86 37.84
N SER A 25 24.74 -22.24 37.18
CA SER A 25 26.17 -22.40 37.49
C SER A 25 26.58 -21.49 38.64
N VAL A 26 27.46 -22.00 39.50
CA VAL A 26 28.06 -21.26 40.61
C VAL A 26 29.57 -21.18 40.38
N ALA A 27 30.11 -19.97 40.25
CA ALA A 27 31.55 -19.78 40.07
C ALA A 27 32.26 -19.66 41.42
N GLY A 28 33.25 -20.52 41.66
CA GLY A 28 34.21 -20.42 42.76
C GLY A 28 35.48 -19.67 42.34
N ARG A 29 36.52 -19.64 43.18
CA ARG A 29 37.79 -18.96 42.83
C ARG A 29 38.55 -19.71 41.73
N THR A 30 38.34 -21.02 41.64
CA THR A 30 38.95 -21.92 40.64
C THR A 30 37.87 -22.73 39.92
N MET A 31 38.24 -23.35 38.79
CA MET A 31 37.31 -24.27 38.08
C MET A 31 36.92 -25.47 38.95
N GLN A 32 37.83 -25.94 39.80
CA GLN A 32 37.59 -27.02 40.75
C GLN A 32 36.61 -26.63 41.87
N GLU A 33 36.53 -25.33 42.19
CA GLU A 33 35.56 -24.77 43.13
C GLU A 33 34.24 -24.33 42.46
N SER A 34 34.16 -24.41 41.13
CA SER A 34 32.99 -23.99 40.36
C SER A 34 32.10 -25.18 40.02
N VAL A 35 30.79 -24.94 40.01
CA VAL A 35 29.79 -25.90 39.51
C VAL A 35 29.23 -25.36 38.21
N TYR A 36 29.51 -26.04 37.11
CA TYR A 36 28.89 -25.75 35.82
C TYR A 36 27.57 -26.50 35.70
N SER A 37 26.47 -25.74 35.62
CA SER A 37 25.11 -26.24 35.44
C SER A 37 24.38 -25.32 34.46
N PRO A 38 24.54 -25.54 33.14
CA PRO A 38 23.83 -24.78 32.13
C PRO A 38 22.35 -25.18 32.11
N HIS A 39 21.48 -24.20 31.91
CA HIS A 39 20.05 -24.48 31.71
C HIS A 39 19.81 -25.02 30.30
N PRO A 40 18.78 -25.88 30.09
CA PRO A 40 18.34 -26.24 28.75
C PRO A 40 17.86 -25.00 27.98
N LYS A 41 17.88 -25.07 26.63
CA LYS A 41 17.28 -24.03 25.77
C LYS A 41 15.82 -23.87 26.17
N GLU A 42 15.44 -22.65 26.51
CA GLU A 42 14.09 -22.35 26.97
C GLU A 42 13.12 -22.43 25.79
N LYS A 43 12.04 -23.20 25.94
CA LYS A 43 10.92 -23.25 24.99
C LYS A 43 9.70 -22.63 25.67
N ARG A 44 9.27 -21.47 25.20
CA ARG A 44 8.13 -20.72 25.74
C ARG A 44 6.81 -21.14 25.09
N LEU A 45 6.86 -21.38 23.79
CA LEU A 45 5.69 -21.78 23.00
C LEU A 45 5.32 -23.24 23.26
N PRO A 46 4.02 -23.57 23.24
CA PRO A 46 3.57 -24.95 23.22
C PRO A 46 4.07 -25.66 21.96
N ALA A 47 4.22 -26.98 22.03
CA ALA A 47 4.65 -27.78 20.87
C ALA A 47 3.67 -27.67 19.69
N GLU A 48 2.40 -27.40 19.99
CA GLU A 48 1.31 -27.26 19.03
C GLU A 48 1.14 -25.83 18.48
N ALA A 49 2.05 -24.89 18.80
CA ALA A 49 1.96 -23.51 18.35
C ALA A 49 2.01 -23.45 16.81
N PRO A 50 1.00 -22.85 16.15
CA PRO A 50 0.95 -22.88 14.69
C PRO A 50 2.00 -21.94 14.10
N ASN A 51 2.46 -22.27 12.90
CA ASN A 51 2.98 -21.25 12.00
C ASN A 51 1.86 -20.30 11.60
N ILE A 52 2.19 -19.06 11.29
CA ILE A 52 1.23 -18.03 10.90
C ILE A 52 1.65 -17.48 9.55
N LEU A 53 0.72 -17.47 8.60
CA LEU A 53 0.86 -16.77 7.33
C LEU A 53 -0.32 -15.82 7.15
N ILE A 54 -0.04 -14.53 7.06
CA ILE A 54 -1.02 -13.52 6.64
C ILE A 54 -0.68 -13.12 5.21
N VAL A 55 -1.65 -13.33 4.30
CA VAL A 55 -1.61 -12.84 2.92
C VAL A 55 -2.55 -11.64 2.82
N LEU A 56 -2.05 -10.52 2.31
CA LEU A 56 -2.81 -9.28 2.13
C LEU A 56 -2.69 -8.78 0.68
N ILE A 57 -3.84 -8.61 0.01
CA ILE A 57 -3.94 -7.95 -1.30
C ILE A 57 -4.26 -6.46 -1.10
N ASP A 58 -3.71 -5.61 -1.96
CA ASP A 58 -3.90 -4.16 -1.95
C ASP A 58 -5.18 -3.80 -2.72
N ASP A 59 -5.98 -2.82 -2.31
CA ASP A 59 -7.04 -2.24 -3.16
C ASP A 59 -8.02 -3.24 -3.83
N ALA A 60 -8.34 -4.33 -3.15
CA ALA A 60 -9.10 -5.44 -3.73
C ALA A 60 -10.53 -5.51 -3.19
N GLY A 61 -11.51 -5.49 -4.09
CA GLY A 61 -12.93 -5.59 -3.76
C GLY A 61 -13.49 -7.01 -3.88
N PRO A 62 -14.54 -7.36 -3.13
CA PRO A 62 -15.18 -8.69 -3.14
C PRO A 62 -15.86 -9.06 -4.46
N GLY A 63 -16.17 -8.07 -5.30
CA GLY A 63 -16.82 -8.27 -6.60
C GLY A 63 -15.87 -8.69 -7.72
N LEU A 64 -14.57 -8.85 -7.43
CA LEU A 64 -13.58 -9.29 -8.41
C LEU A 64 -13.48 -10.82 -8.49
N PRO A 65 -13.28 -11.57 -7.39
CA PRO A 65 -12.99 -13.00 -7.45
C PRO A 65 -14.16 -13.83 -7.98
N SER A 66 -13.86 -14.75 -8.89
CA SER A 66 -14.82 -15.69 -9.45
C SER A 66 -15.47 -16.54 -8.38
N GLY A 67 -14.71 -17.01 -7.39
CA GLY A 67 -15.18 -17.74 -6.20
C GLY A 67 -16.27 -17.02 -5.41
N LEU A 68 -16.31 -15.69 -5.46
CA LEU A 68 -17.25 -14.85 -4.70
C LEU A 68 -18.38 -14.26 -5.56
N GLY A 69 -18.33 -14.48 -6.89
CA GLY A 69 -19.36 -14.04 -7.84
C GLY A 69 -18.84 -13.22 -9.02
N GLY A 70 -17.59 -12.77 -8.98
CA GLY A 70 -16.94 -11.98 -10.02
C GLY A 70 -16.51 -12.77 -11.26
N GLU A 71 -15.69 -12.13 -12.11
CA GLU A 71 -15.11 -12.75 -13.32
C GLU A 71 -13.61 -13.02 -13.20
N VAL A 72 -12.91 -12.45 -12.21
CA VAL A 72 -11.46 -12.65 -12.04
C VAL A 72 -11.18 -14.05 -11.53
N ASN A 73 -10.46 -14.85 -12.29
CA ASN A 73 -10.07 -16.19 -11.88
C ASN A 73 -9.07 -16.11 -10.71
N THR A 74 -9.45 -16.63 -9.55
CA THR A 74 -8.60 -16.62 -8.34
C THR A 74 -8.43 -18.05 -7.81
N PRO A 75 -7.67 -18.91 -8.51
CA PRO A 75 -7.62 -20.34 -8.20
C PRO A 75 -7.16 -20.66 -6.78
N THR A 76 -6.27 -19.85 -6.20
CA THR A 76 -5.76 -20.05 -4.83
C THR A 76 -6.80 -19.64 -3.80
N LEU A 77 -7.44 -18.49 -3.97
CA LEU A 77 -8.55 -18.08 -3.10
C LEU A 77 -9.72 -19.09 -3.17
N ASP A 78 -10.06 -19.55 -4.37
CA ASP A 78 -11.12 -20.55 -4.60
C ASP A 78 -10.78 -21.89 -3.91
N ALA A 79 -9.53 -22.34 -3.99
CA ALA A 79 -9.06 -23.52 -3.28
C ALA A 79 -9.10 -23.33 -1.75
N MET A 80 -8.73 -22.15 -1.25
CA MET A 80 -8.83 -21.86 0.19
C MET A 80 -10.27 -21.83 0.70
N LEU A 81 -11.22 -21.33 -0.09
CA LEU A 81 -12.64 -21.36 0.26
C LEU A 81 -13.17 -22.80 0.38
N GLN A 82 -12.58 -23.75 -0.37
CA GLN A 82 -12.91 -25.17 -0.29
C GLN A 82 -12.22 -25.89 0.88
N ASP A 83 -10.99 -25.46 1.20
CA ASP A 83 -10.12 -26.07 2.23
C ASP A 83 -10.18 -25.37 3.60
N GLY A 84 -11.00 -24.34 3.75
CA GLY A 84 -11.04 -23.48 4.92
C GLY A 84 -12.43 -22.91 5.20
N ILE A 85 -12.48 -21.74 5.82
CA ILE A 85 -13.72 -21.02 6.12
C ILE A 85 -13.60 -19.56 5.66
N GLY A 86 -14.67 -19.00 5.11
CA GLY A 86 -14.73 -17.59 4.71
C GLY A 86 -15.36 -16.69 5.79
N TYR A 87 -15.03 -15.40 5.77
CA TYR A 87 -15.64 -14.33 6.55
C TYR A 87 -16.14 -13.26 5.58
N ASN A 88 -17.45 -13.01 5.58
CA ASN A 88 -18.08 -12.05 4.66
C ASN A 88 -18.44 -10.70 5.32
N ARG A 89 -18.13 -10.55 6.62
CA ARG A 89 -18.28 -9.31 7.41
C ARG A 89 -16.95 -8.94 8.13
N PHE A 90 -15.82 -9.18 7.48
CA PHE A 90 -14.51 -8.68 7.91
C PHE A 90 -14.27 -7.26 7.35
N HIS A 91 -13.78 -6.35 8.20
CA HIS A 91 -13.63 -4.95 7.85
C HIS A 91 -12.21 -4.43 8.05
N THR A 92 -11.82 -3.51 7.20
CA THR A 92 -10.59 -2.74 7.17
C THR A 92 -10.93 -1.25 7.33
N THR A 93 -9.93 -0.37 7.31
CA THR A 93 -10.11 1.05 7.61
C THR A 93 -10.63 1.90 6.44
N ALA A 94 -10.66 1.35 5.22
CA ALA A 94 -10.81 2.05 3.93
C ALA A 94 -9.55 2.75 3.38
N MET A 95 -8.37 2.51 3.95
CA MET A 95 -7.09 2.94 3.39
C MET A 95 -5.93 2.01 3.81
N CYS A 96 -4.90 1.91 2.97
CA CYS A 96 -3.84 0.92 3.09
C CYS A 96 -2.93 1.07 4.32
N SER A 97 -2.15 2.15 4.49
CA SER A 97 -1.27 2.34 5.67
C SER A 97 -2.04 2.25 7.00
N PRO A 98 -3.21 2.90 7.13
CA PRO A 98 -4.07 2.75 8.30
C PRO A 98 -4.47 1.30 8.60
N THR A 99 -4.89 0.52 7.59
CA THR A 99 -5.21 -0.90 7.77
C THR A 99 -4.00 -1.72 8.19
N ARG A 100 -2.84 -1.52 7.56
CA ARG A 100 -1.61 -2.28 7.85
C ARG A 100 -1.13 -2.03 9.27
N ALA A 101 -1.12 -0.77 9.72
CA ALA A 101 -0.80 -0.43 11.11
C ALA A 101 -1.79 -1.06 12.10
N SER A 102 -3.10 -1.00 11.78
CA SER A 102 -4.15 -1.55 12.65
C SER A 102 -4.09 -3.08 12.75
N LEU A 103 -3.88 -3.75 11.62
CA LEU A 103 -3.72 -5.20 11.50
C LEU A 103 -2.51 -5.70 12.29
N LEU A 104 -1.36 -5.03 12.16
CA LEU A 104 -0.11 -5.48 12.78
C LEU A 104 -0.01 -5.16 14.27
N THR A 105 -0.79 -4.20 14.78
CA THR A 105 -0.74 -3.79 16.20
C THR A 105 -1.94 -4.27 17.02
N GLY A 106 -3.03 -4.69 16.37
CA GLY A 106 -4.29 -5.00 17.06
C GLY A 106 -4.97 -3.77 17.66
N ARG A 107 -4.60 -2.57 17.21
CA ARG A 107 -5.10 -1.28 17.73
C ARG A 107 -5.76 -0.47 16.64
N ASN A 108 -6.56 0.52 17.00
CA ASN A 108 -7.15 1.42 16.02
C ASN A 108 -6.06 2.28 15.36
N HIS A 109 -6.19 2.50 14.06
CA HIS A 109 -5.14 3.12 13.25
C HIS A 109 -4.78 4.55 13.70
N HIS A 110 -5.76 5.35 14.16
CA HIS A 110 -5.49 6.67 14.74
C HIS A 110 -4.74 6.62 16.07
N ARG A 111 -5.04 5.64 16.94
CA ARG A 111 -4.31 5.49 18.22
C ARG A 111 -2.81 5.29 17.98
N VAL A 112 -2.46 4.65 16.87
CA VAL A 112 -1.08 4.36 16.49
C VAL A 112 -0.52 5.36 15.48
N GLY A 113 -1.10 6.57 15.39
CA GLY A 113 -0.60 7.67 14.56
C GLY A 113 -0.81 7.51 13.04
N ASN A 114 -1.55 6.50 12.61
CA ASN A 114 -1.76 6.15 11.19
C ASN A 114 -3.21 6.43 10.77
N GLY A 115 -3.71 7.65 11.03
CA GLY A 115 -5.00 8.15 10.52
C GLY A 115 -4.99 8.50 9.02
N GLN A 116 -3.81 8.57 8.42
CA GLN A 116 -3.54 8.90 7.01
C GLN A 116 -2.27 8.15 6.56
N ILE A 117 -2.00 8.10 5.26
CA ILE A 117 -0.73 7.61 4.70
C ILE A 117 0.48 8.42 5.19
N ALA A 118 1.64 7.78 5.30
CA ALA A 118 2.85 8.37 5.85
C ALA A 118 3.36 9.58 5.04
N GLU A 119 3.12 9.58 3.73
CA GLU A 119 3.47 10.64 2.78
C GLU A 119 2.68 11.94 3.03
N LEU A 120 1.54 11.85 3.71
CA LEU A 120 0.63 12.95 4.05
C LEU A 120 0.43 13.10 5.56
N ALA A 121 1.33 12.53 6.36
CA ALA A 121 1.32 12.65 7.80
C ALA A 121 1.50 14.12 8.25
N ASN A 122 1.00 14.41 9.45
CA ASN A 122 0.98 15.75 10.05
C ASN A 122 1.01 15.68 11.58
N ASP A 123 1.05 16.84 12.24
CA ASP A 123 1.31 16.95 13.68
C ASP A 123 0.07 16.78 14.58
N TRP A 124 -1.06 16.29 14.04
CA TRP A 124 -2.17 15.83 14.88
C TRP A 124 -1.83 14.45 15.47
N ASP A 125 -2.12 14.22 16.75
CA ASP A 125 -1.75 12.99 17.49
C ASP A 125 -2.09 11.69 16.73
N GLY A 126 -3.24 11.64 16.07
CA GLY A 126 -3.70 10.47 15.32
C GLY A 126 -3.13 10.30 13.91
N TYR A 127 -2.35 11.26 13.42
CA TYR A 127 -1.98 11.40 12.00
C TYR A 127 -0.47 11.62 11.80
N SER A 128 0.35 11.31 12.80
CA SER A 128 1.80 11.51 12.79
C SER A 128 2.58 10.65 11.80
N GLY A 129 2.00 9.58 11.26
CA GLY A 129 2.69 8.61 10.39
C GLY A 129 3.67 7.70 11.13
N HIS A 130 3.73 7.78 12.47
CA HIS A 130 4.69 7.04 13.30
C HIS A 130 3.97 6.07 14.22
N ILE A 131 4.27 4.77 14.11
CA ILE A 131 3.77 3.76 15.07
C ILE A 131 4.54 3.94 16.39
N PRO A 132 3.88 4.34 17.50
CA PRO A 132 4.56 4.59 18.76
C PRO A 132 5.05 3.30 19.41
N ARG A 133 6.13 3.37 20.20
CA ARG A 133 6.69 2.20 20.91
C ARG A 133 5.77 1.66 22.01
N SER A 134 4.75 2.42 22.41
CA SER A 134 3.65 1.96 23.26
C SER A 134 2.68 1.01 22.52
N SER A 135 2.83 0.86 21.20
CA SER A 135 1.99 0.01 20.36
C SER A 135 2.84 -1.04 19.63
N ALA A 136 3.53 -1.88 20.41
CA ALA A 136 4.31 -2.98 19.85
C ALA A 136 3.47 -3.83 18.89
N THR A 137 4.08 -4.20 17.77
CA THR A 137 3.46 -5.04 16.76
C THR A 137 3.32 -6.48 17.26
N GLY A 138 2.39 -7.23 16.67
CA GLY A 138 2.28 -8.67 16.84
C GLY A 138 3.60 -9.38 16.52
N ALA A 139 4.34 -8.91 15.51
CA ALA A 139 5.65 -9.46 15.16
C ALA A 139 6.66 -9.32 16.30
N GLU A 140 6.78 -8.12 16.90
CA GLU A 140 7.72 -7.87 18.01
C GLU A 140 7.39 -8.75 19.22
N VAL A 141 6.10 -8.88 19.55
CA VAL A 141 5.66 -9.75 20.64
C VAL A 141 5.95 -11.22 20.32
N LEU A 142 5.55 -11.72 19.14
CA LEU A 142 5.78 -13.12 18.72
C LEU A 142 7.27 -13.47 18.70
N ARG A 143 8.13 -12.54 18.27
CA ARG A 143 9.59 -12.71 18.28
C ARG A 143 10.13 -12.98 19.69
N HIS A 144 9.66 -12.26 20.71
CA HIS A 144 10.06 -12.51 22.10
C HIS A 144 9.61 -13.89 22.63
N TYR A 145 8.52 -14.44 22.10
CA TYR A 145 8.07 -15.80 22.42
C TYR A 145 8.83 -16.88 21.64
N GLY A 146 9.61 -16.49 20.62
CA GLY A 146 10.47 -17.40 19.87
C GLY A 146 9.93 -17.77 18.50
N TYR A 147 9.07 -16.96 17.88
CA TYR A 147 8.77 -17.06 16.45
C TYR A 147 9.94 -16.53 15.60
N SER A 148 10.11 -17.08 14.40
CA SER A 148 10.86 -16.41 13.33
C SER A 148 9.92 -15.48 12.58
N THR A 149 10.24 -14.19 12.47
CA THR A 149 9.33 -13.21 11.87
C THR A 149 9.88 -12.71 10.54
N ALA A 150 9.05 -12.74 9.48
CA ALA A 150 9.42 -12.23 8.16
C ALA A 150 8.27 -11.50 7.47
N ALA A 151 8.60 -10.40 6.80
CA ALA A 151 7.67 -9.61 6.00
C ALA A 151 8.12 -9.51 4.54
N PHE A 152 7.16 -9.54 3.61
CA PHE A 152 7.40 -9.49 2.18
C PHE A 152 6.43 -8.53 1.49
N GLY A 153 6.95 -7.74 0.55
CA GLY A 153 6.16 -6.84 -0.29
C GLY A 153 5.97 -5.44 0.29
N LYS A 154 4.76 -4.89 0.18
CA LYS A 154 4.43 -3.50 0.56
C LYS A 154 4.42 -3.34 2.09
N TRP A 155 5.25 -2.45 2.60
CA TRP A 155 5.24 -2.07 4.01
C TRP A 155 4.29 -0.92 4.33
N HIS A 156 4.54 0.27 3.75
CA HIS A 156 3.70 1.47 3.83
C HIS A 156 3.47 2.08 5.23
N ASN A 157 4.24 1.69 6.25
CA ASN A 157 4.18 2.30 7.59
C ASN A 157 5.54 2.86 8.07
N THR A 158 6.50 3.04 7.16
CA THR A 158 7.73 3.78 7.46
C THR A 158 7.47 5.26 7.19
N PRO A 159 7.76 6.16 8.15
CA PRO A 159 7.68 7.61 7.94
C PRO A 159 8.46 8.00 6.67
N ALA A 160 7.88 8.86 5.83
CA ALA A 160 8.40 9.15 4.50
C ALA A 160 9.85 9.67 4.55
N GLU A 161 10.16 10.49 5.54
CA GLU A 161 11.48 11.07 5.82
C GLU A 161 12.52 10.07 6.32
N GLU A 162 12.10 8.89 6.79
CA GLU A 162 12.98 7.83 7.30
C GLU A 162 13.24 6.72 6.27
N THR A 163 12.74 6.85 5.03
CA THR A 163 12.87 5.82 3.98
C THR A 163 14.26 5.74 3.33
N THR A 164 15.23 6.54 3.80
CA THR A 164 16.59 6.56 3.23
C THR A 164 17.47 5.41 3.72
N ALA A 165 18.47 5.03 2.91
CA ALA A 165 19.49 4.06 3.31
C ALA A 165 20.43 4.55 4.43
N ALA A 166 20.29 5.81 4.88
CA ALA A 166 21.08 6.35 5.99
C ALA A 166 20.45 6.06 7.38
N GLY A 167 19.20 5.58 7.42
CA GLY A 167 18.43 5.42 8.65
C GLY A 167 17.76 6.73 9.13
N PRO A 168 17.13 6.73 10.32
CA PRO A 168 17.10 5.63 11.29
C PRO A 168 16.27 4.43 10.80
N PHE A 169 16.69 3.21 11.16
CA PHE A 169 15.99 1.97 10.78
C PHE A 169 14.96 1.51 11.81
N ASP A 170 14.62 2.38 12.78
CA ASP A 170 13.76 2.02 13.90
C ASP A 170 12.31 1.81 13.45
N ASN A 171 11.80 2.63 12.52
CA ASN A 171 10.43 2.50 11.98
C ASN A 171 10.36 1.70 10.67
N TRP A 172 11.45 0.99 10.33
CA TRP A 172 11.46 0.02 9.25
C TRP A 172 10.85 -1.30 9.75
N PRO A 173 10.44 -2.22 8.85
CA PRO A 173 9.96 -3.55 9.25
C PRO A 173 10.90 -4.24 10.26
N THR A 174 12.21 -4.10 10.06
CA THR A 174 13.23 -4.69 10.93
C THR A 174 13.36 -4.06 12.32
N GLY A 175 12.96 -2.79 12.46
CA GLY A 175 12.85 -2.11 13.74
C GLY A 175 11.49 -2.28 14.42
N LEU A 176 10.53 -2.93 13.75
CA LEU A 176 9.16 -3.15 14.21
C LEU A 176 8.82 -4.65 14.35
N GLY A 177 9.84 -5.46 14.61
CA GLY A 177 9.71 -6.85 15.07
C GLY A 177 9.88 -7.92 13.99
N PHE A 178 10.07 -7.55 12.72
CA PHE A 178 10.40 -8.52 11.67
C PHE A 178 11.91 -8.77 11.61
N GLU A 179 12.35 -10.01 11.75
CA GLU A 179 13.78 -10.36 11.64
C GLU A 179 14.28 -10.38 10.20
N TYR A 180 13.35 -10.44 9.23
CA TYR A 180 13.64 -10.41 7.80
C TYR A 180 12.61 -9.56 7.05
N PHE A 181 13.07 -8.75 6.10
CA PHE A 181 12.20 -8.02 5.18
C PHE A 181 12.71 -8.08 3.74
N TYR A 182 11.81 -8.28 2.79
CA TYR A 182 12.08 -8.09 1.36
C TYR A 182 10.87 -7.47 0.66
N GLY A 183 11.01 -6.26 0.14
CA GLY A 183 9.89 -5.56 -0.49
C GLY A 183 10.17 -4.07 -0.68
N PHE A 184 9.13 -3.25 -0.64
CA PHE A 184 9.23 -1.80 -0.81
C PHE A 184 8.55 -1.05 0.34
N LEU A 185 9.07 0.13 0.67
CA LEU A 185 8.61 0.91 1.82
C LEU A 185 7.44 1.85 1.50
N ALA A 186 7.39 2.32 0.24
CA ALA A 186 6.40 3.27 -0.26
C ALA A 186 4.97 2.73 -0.33
N GLY A 187 4.01 3.64 -0.54
CA GLY A 187 2.60 3.29 -0.75
C GLY A 187 2.25 2.58 -2.04
N GLU A 188 3.10 2.64 -3.06
CA GLU A 188 2.90 2.02 -4.36
C GLU A 188 4.25 1.64 -4.95
N ALA A 189 4.27 0.87 -6.04
CA ALA A 189 5.50 0.57 -6.76
C ALA A 189 5.23 0.16 -8.21
N SER A 190 6.18 0.43 -9.10
CA SER A 190 6.21 -0.26 -10.39
C SER A 190 6.41 -1.75 -10.16
N GLN A 191 5.58 -2.57 -10.82
CA GLN A 191 5.70 -4.04 -10.74
C GLN A 191 6.83 -4.59 -11.62
N TYR A 192 7.47 -3.73 -12.39
CA TYR A 192 8.55 -4.05 -13.32
C TYR A 192 9.89 -3.47 -12.88
N GLU A 193 9.87 -2.28 -12.27
CA GLU A 193 11.07 -1.50 -11.92
C GLU A 193 11.03 -0.98 -10.47
N PRO A 194 10.68 -1.81 -9.46
CA PRO A 194 10.49 -1.34 -8.09
C PRO A 194 11.79 -0.87 -7.42
N ASN A 195 11.69 0.06 -6.47
CA ASN A 195 12.74 0.36 -5.51
C ASN A 195 12.60 -0.60 -4.31
N LEU A 196 13.49 -1.59 -4.24
CA LEU A 196 13.40 -2.67 -3.27
C LEU A 196 14.40 -2.51 -2.13
N VAL A 197 14.02 -3.04 -0.98
CA VAL A 197 14.83 -3.13 0.23
C VAL A 197 14.86 -4.58 0.69
N ARG A 198 16.06 -5.05 1.03
CA ARG A 198 16.28 -6.28 1.78
C ARG A 198 16.82 -5.91 3.16
N ASN A 199 16.03 -6.16 4.20
CA ASN A 199 16.27 -5.70 5.56
C ASN A 199 16.43 -4.17 5.62
N THR A 200 17.67 -3.68 5.66
CA THR A 200 18.01 -2.24 5.70
C THR A 200 18.87 -1.82 4.49
N THR A 201 18.97 -2.66 3.47
CA THR A 201 19.81 -2.44 2.29
C THR A 201 18.94 -2.29 1.05
N VAL A 202 19.10 -1.19 0.32
CA VAL A 202 18.48 -1.02 -1.01
C VAL A 202 19.07 -2.05 -1.98
N VAL A 203 18.22 -2.72 -2.73
CA VAL A 203 18.59 -3.76 -3.70
C VAL A 203 17.87 -3.55 -5.02
N LEU A 204 18.50 -3.98 -6.10
CA LEU A 204 17.89 -3.97 -7.44
C LEU A 204 17.08 -5.24 -7.67
N PRO A 205 16.03 -5.18 -8.52
CA PRO A 205 15.38 -6.37 -9.05
C PRO A 205 16.40 -7.38 -9.61
N PRO A 206 16.22 -8.69 -9.40
CA PRO A 206 17.13 -9.72 -9.92
C PRO A 206 17.12 -9.88 -11.45
N LYS A 207 16.13 -9.30 -12.14
CA LYS A 207 15.93 -9.39 -13.59
C LYS A 207 15.33 -8.08 -14.11
N THR A 208 15.50 -7.80 -15.40
CA THR A 208 14.78 -6.71 -16.09
C THR A 208 13.39 -7.17 -16.56
N PRO A 209 12.49 -6.24 -16.93
CA PRO A 209 11.17 -6.58 -17.50
C PRO A 209 11.29 -7.46 -18.76
N GLU A 210 12.28 -7.19 -19.62
CA GLU A 210 12.55 -7.96 -20.85
C GLU A 210 13.01 -9.39 -20.55
N GLN A 211 13.63 -9.60 -19.39
CA GLN A 211 14.00 -10.92 -18.88
C GLN A 211 12.83 -11.63 -18.17
N GLY A 212 11.63 -11.04 -18.20
CA GLY A 212 10.42 -11.58 -17.59
C GLY A 212 10.31 -11.29 -16.10
N TYR A 213 10.87 -10.17 -15.62
CA TYR A 213 10.67 -9.76 -14.24
C TYR A 213 9.23 -9.34 -13.96
N HIS A 214 8.71 -9.73 -12.81
CA HIS A 214 7.51 -9.18 -12.23
C HIS A 214 7.59 -9.27 -10.70
N LEU A 215 7.21 -8.20 -9.99
CA LEU A 215 7.40 -8.10 -8.55
C LEU A 215 6.68 -9.21 -7.78
N SER A 216 5.46 -9.59 -8.13
CA SER A 216 4.74 -10.68 -7.42
C SER A 216 5.47 -12.03 -7.50
N GLU A 217 6.15 -12.33 -8.62
CA GLU A 217 6.93 -13.56 -8.77
C GLU A 217 8.19 -13.52 -7.89
N ASP A 218 8.86 -12.38 -7.85
CA ASP A 218 10.06 -12.15 -7.04
C ASP A 218 9.77 -12.20 -5.54
N LEU A 219 8.67 -11.57 -5.08
CA LEU A 219 8.21 -11.67 -3.70
C LEU A 219 7.90 -13.12 -3.29
N ALA A 220 7.28 -13.90 -4.18
CA ALA A 220 7.02 -15.31 -3.93
C ALA A 220 8.31 -16.14 -3.91
N ASP A 221 9.23 -15.90 -4.85
CA ASP A 221 10.53 -16.58 -4.92
C ASP A 221 11.37 -16.36 -3.65
N ASP A 222 11.46 -15.13 -3.17
CA ASP A 222 12.23 -14.80 -1.97
C ASP A 222 11.59 -15.39 -0.71
N ALA A 223 10.26 -15.32 -0.58
CA ALA A 223 9.51 -15.92 0.53
C ALA A 223 9.61 -17.46 0.56
N ILE A 224 9.52 -18.13 -0.60
CA ILE A 224 9.77 -19.57 -0.75
C ILE A 224 11.21 -19.91 -0.35
N GLY A 225 12.19 -19.11 -0.81
CA GLY A 225 13.58 -19.24 -0.42
C GLY A 225 13.78 -19.11 1.10
N TRP A 226 13.07 -18.17 1.72
CA TRP A 226 13.08 -17.97 3.17
C TRP A 226 12.47 -19.16 3.92
N LEU A 227 11.32 -19.69 3.49
CA LEU A 227 10.69 -20.89 4.08
C LEU A 227 11.61 -22.10 4.04
N ARG A 228 12.31 -22.31 2.92
CA ARG A 228 13.29 -23.39 2.76
C ARG A 228 14.45 -23.26 3.75
N ARG A 229 15.00 -22.05 3.90
CA ARG A 229 16.07 -21.76 4.87
C ARG A 229 15.57 -21.95 6.30
N HIS A 230 14.37 -21.46 6.60
CA HIS A 230 13.74 -21.65 7.91
C HIS A 230 13.61 -23.14 8.27
N LYS A 231 13.06 -23.96 7.37
CA LYS A 231 12.99 -25.42 7.54
C LYS A 231 14.37 -26.05 7.75
N ALA A 232 15.40 -25.58 7.05
CA ALA A 232 16.74 -26.15 7.14
C ALA A 232 17.47 -25.78 8.44
N PHE A 233 17.27 -24.57 8.96
CA PHE A 233 18.07 -24.03 10.07
C PHE A 233 17.35 -24.13 11.42
N GLU A 234 16.03 -23.99 11.45
CA GLU A 234 15.23 -23.92 12.68
C GLU A 234 13.89 -24.66 12.49
N ALA A 235 13.92 -25.91 12.02
CA ALA A 235 12.72 -26.70 11.67
C ALA A 235 11.65 -26.82 12.78
N ASP A 236 12.08 -26.74 14.05
CA ASP A 236 11.23 -26.86 15.24
C ASP A 236 10.73 -25.50 15.76
N LYS A 237 11.17 -24.38 15.18
CA LYS A 237 10.74 -23.03 15.53
C LYS A 237 9.54 -22.68 14.65
N PRO A 238 8.43 -22.14 15.17
CA PRO A 238 7.35 -21.67 14.32
C PRO A 238 7.70 -20.32 13.66
N PHE A 239 7.08 -20.01 12.53
CA PHE A 239 7.25 -18.73 11.85
C PHE A 239 5.98 -17.88 11.83
N PHE A 240 6.17 -16.56 11.77
CA PHE A 240 5.15 -15.60 11.38
C PHE A 240 5.60 -14.92 10.09
N MET A 241 4.88 -15.19 9.01
CA MET A 241 5.09 -14.60 7.70
C MET A 241 3.96 -13.62 7.38
N TYR A 242 4.32 -12.37 7.09
CA TYR A 242 3.41 -11.36 6.55
C TYR A 242 3.77 -11.14 5.08
N TRP A 243 2.93 -11.61 4.17
CA TRP A 243 3.12 -11.46 2.72
C TRP A 243 2.05 -10.50 2.19
N ALA A 244 2.44 -9.26 1.93
CA ALA A 244 1.53 -8.20 1.52
C ALA A 244 1.92 -7.68 0.15
N SER A 245 1.15 -8.03 -0.88
CA SER A 245 1.42 -7.55 -2.24
C SER A 245 1.05 -6.08 -2.41
N GLY A 246 1.57 -5.44 -3.45
CA GLY A 246 1.01 -4.21 -4.01
C GLY A 246 -0.04 -4.48 -5.10
N CYS A 247 -0.57 -5.71 -5.17
CA CYS A 247 -1.46 -6.11 -6.26
C CYS A 247 -2.80 -5.42 -6.18
N LEU A 248 -3.30 -4.96 -7.34
CA LEU A 248 -4.49 -4.15 -7.56
C LEU A 248 -4.43 -2.68 -7.12
N HIS A 249 -3.35 -2.25 -6.44
CA HIS A 249 -2.99 -0.82 -6.38
C HIS A 249 -2.50 -0.36 -7.76
N GLY A 250 -2.66 0.94 -8.07
CA GLY A 250 -1.97 1.49 -9.22
C GLY A 250 -0.45 1.55 -8.98
N PRO A 251 0.37 1.43 -10.03
CA PRO A 251 -0.02 1.13 -11.39
C PRO A 251 -0.43 -0.34 -11.62
N HIS A 252 -1.50 -0.54 -12.40
CA HIS A 252 -1.94 -1.87 -12.84
C HIS A 252 -1.02 -2.36 -13.94
N HIS A 253 0.01 -3.12 -13.56
CA HIS A 253 1.01 -3.71 -14.43
C HIS A 253 0.85 -5.22 -14.49
N ILE A 254 0.75 -5.76 -15.72
CA ILE A 254 0.82 -7.20 -15.94
C ILE A 254 1.16 -7.52 -17.40
N MET A 255 1.91 -8.60 -17.61
CA MET A 255 2.27 -9.07 -18.94
C MET A 255 1.02 -9.32 -19.78
N LYS A 256 1.03 -8.84 -21.03
CA LYS A 256 -0.09 -8.92 -21.98
C LYS A 256 -0.86 -10.26 -22.00
N PRO A 257 -0.21 -11.44 -21.99
CA PRO A 257 -0.94 -12.71 -22.00
C PRO A 257 -1.88 -12.94 -20.83
N TRP A 258 -1.64 -12.32 -19.66
CA TRP A 258 -2.55 -12.40 -18.52
C TRP A 258 -3.76 -11.48 -18.69
N ALA A 259 -3.54 -10.23 -19.13
CA ALA A 259 -4.61 -9.30 -19.43
C ALA A 259 -5.54 -9.83 -20.54
N ASP A 260 -4.96 -10.42 -21.59
CA ASP A 260 -5.69 -10.94 -22.75
C ASP A 260 -6.64 -12.12 -22.41
N LYS A 261 -6.46 -12.80 -21.27
CA LYS A 261 -7.42 -13.81 -20.78
C LYS A 261 -8.82 -13.23 -20.52
N TYR A 262 -8.88 -11.93 -20.27
CA TYR A 262 -10.09 -11.20 -19.89
C TYR A 262 -10.75 -10.48 -21.07
N ALA A 263 -10.22 -10.62 -22.28
CA ALA A 263 -10.79 -10.02 -23.49
C ALA A 263 -12.30 -10.31 -23.60
N GLY A 264 -13.10 -9.25 -23.62
CA GLY A 264 -14.55 -9.30 -23.77
C GLY A 264 -15.35 -9.64 -22.50
N LYS A 265 -14.69 -9.87 -21.35
CA LYS A 265 -15.38 -10.16 -20.07
C LYS A 265 -16.12 -8.96 -19.47
N PHE A 266 -15.74 -7.78 -19.91
CA PHE A 266 -16.15 -6.48 -19.38
C PHE A 266 -16.84 -5.60 -20.44
N ASP A 267 -17.26 -6.19 -21.57
CA ASP A 267 -17.80 -5.48 -22.74
C ASP A 267 -19.11 -4.73 -22.47
N ASP A 268 -19.88 -5.19 -21.51
CA ASP A 268 -21.16 -4.62 -21.12
C ASP A 268 -21.07 -3.59 -19.98
N GLY A 269 -19.85 -3.28 -19.53
CA GLY A 269 -19.60 -2.18 -18.60
C GLY A 269 -19.84 -2.48 -17.13
N TRP A 270 -19.50 -1.52 -16.28
CA TRP A 270 -19.49 -1.68 -14.82
C TRP A 270 -20.89 -1.81 -14.21
N ASP A 271 -21.91 -1.15 -14.75
CA ASP A 271 -23.29 -1.28 -14.26
C ASP A 271 -23.81 -2.72 -14.45
N ALA A 272 -23.71 -3.27 -15.67
CA ALA A 272 -24.12 -4.64 -15.96
C ALA A 272 -23.23 -5.67 -15.23
N TYR A 273 -21.92 -5.40 -15.10
CA TYR A 273 -21.01 -6.27 -14.36
C TYR A 273 -21.46 -6.40 -12.90
N ARG A 274 -21.79 -5.28 -12.26
CA ARG A 274 -22.24 -5.24 -10.87
C ARG A 274 -23.50 -6.08 -10.64
N GLU A 275 -24.49 -6.01 -11.55
CA GLU A 275 -25.69 -6.86 -11.48
C GLU A 275 -25.34 -8.35 -11.57
N ARG A 276 -24.47 -8.75 -12.51
CA ARG A 276 -24.03 -10.14 -12.64
C ARG A 276 -23.33 -10.65 -11.38
N VAL A 277 -22.41 -9.85 -10.85
CA VAL A 277 -21.66 -10.18 -9.62
C VAL A 277 -22.61 -10.42 -8.47
N PHE A 278 -23.57 -9.51 -8.27
CA PHE A 278 -24.55 -9.61 -7.20
C PHE A 278 -25.40 -10.88 -7.29
N THR A 279 -25.93 -11.19 -8.49
CA THR A 279 -26.70 -12.42 -8.71
C THR A 279 -25.87 -13.66 -8.41
N ARG A 280 -24.64 -13.73 -8.94
CA ARG A 280 -23.76 -14.89 -8.73
C ARG A 280 -23.28 -15.02 -7.29
N ALA A 281 -23.02 -13.91 -6.60
CA ALA A 281 -22.64 -13.92 -5.19
C ALA A 281 -23.73 -14.55 -4.31
N LYS A 282 -25.01 -14.30 -4.64
CA LYS A 282 -26.16 -14.98 -4.00
C LYS A 282 -26.22 -16.45 -4.35
N GLU A 283 -26.07 -16.80 -5.63
CA GLU A 283 -26.07 -18.20 -6.09
C GLU A 283 -24.98 -19.03 -5.42
N LYS A 284 -23.83 -18.41 -5.14
CA LYS A 284 -22.70 -19.03 -4.43
C LYS A 284 -22.86 -19.05 -2.91
N GLY A 285 -23.87 -18.39 -2.35
CA GLY A 285 -24.08 -18.29 -0.90
C GLY A 285 -23.04 -17.43 -0.18
N TRP A 286 -22.26 -16.61 -0.91
CA TRP A 286 -21.31 -15.68 -0.30
C TRP A 286 -22.03 -14.53 0.40
N ILE A 287 -23.11 -14.03 -0.20
CA ILE A 287 -23.97 -13.00 0.37
C ILE A 287 -25.37 -13.56 0.66
N PRO A 288 -26.11 -12.99 1.62
CA PRO A 288 -27.45 -13.48 1.96
C PRO A 288 -28.46 -13.33 0.81
N PRO A 289 -29.45 -14.22 0.70
CA PRO A 289 -30.47 -14.15 -0.36
C PRO A 289 -31.33 -12.87 -0.29
N GLU A 290 -31.52 -12.30 0.90
CA GLU A 290 -32.24 -11.06 1.17
C GLU A 290 -31.42 -9.79 0.91
N ALA A 291 -30.11 -9.89 0.67
CA ALA A 291 -29.27 -8.73 0.34
C ALA A 291 -29.87 -7.92 -0.82
N GLU A 292 -29.70 -6.61 -0.83
CA GLU A 292 -30.17 -5.74 -1.92
C GLU A 292 -28.99 -5.07 -2.60
N LEU A 293 -29.02 -4.98 -3.92
CA LEU A 293 -27.95 -4.28 -4.63
C LEU A 293 -28.10 -2.78 -4.38
N THR A 294 -27.02 -2.13 -3.94
CA THR A 294 -27.06 -0.69 -3.70
C THR A 294 -26.99 0.10 -4.99
N ASP A 295 -27.68 1.24 -5.00
CA ASP A 295 -27.70 2.16 -6.12
C ASP A 295 -26.33 2.82 -6.36
N ARG A 296 -26.11 3.26 -7.60
CA ARG A 296 -24.98 4.10 -7.97
C ARG A 296 -25.18 5.50 -7.44
N ASP A 297 -24.11 6.13 -6.97
CA ASP A 297 -24.15 7.55 -6.63
C ASP A 297 -24.47 8.38 -7.91
N PRO A 298 -25.39 9.35 -7.85
CA PRO A 298 -25.80 10.14 -9.01
C PRO A 298 -24.67 11.00 -9.60
N THR A 299 -23.59 11.26 -8.86
CA THR A 299 -22.43 12.03 -9.32
C THR A 299 -21.37 11.18 -10.03
N MET A 300 -21.49 9.85 -9.98
CA MET A 300 -20.63 8.94 -10.72
C MET A 300 -21.13 8.77 -12.17
N ALA A 301 -20.24 8.50 -13.13
CA ALA A 301 -20.66 8.23 -14.51
C ALA A 301 -21.30 6.82 -14.66
N ALA A 302 -22.39 6.71 -15.43
CA ALA A 302 -22.86 5.41 -15.91
C ALA A 302 -21.97 4.91 -17.04
N TRP A 303 -21.96 3.59 -17.30
CA TRP A 303 -21.32 3.05 -18.50
C TRP A 303 -21.90 3.60 -19.79
N ASP A 304 -23.22 3.78 -19.83
CA ASP A 304 -23.92 4.34 -20.99
C ASP A 304 -23.61 5.82 -21.24
N ASP A 305 -23.08 6.52 -20.24
CA ASP A 305 -22.63 7.92 -20.38
C ASP A 305 -21.23 8.03 -21.03
N ILE A 306 -20.48 6.91 -21.11
CA ILE A 306 -19.13 6.89 -21.67
C ILE A 306 -19.19 6.96 -23.20
N PRO A 307 -18.47 7.90 -23.84
CA PRO A 307 -18.34 7.94 -25.29
C PRO A 307 -17.85 6.61 -25.90
N ASP A 308 -18.42 6.22 -27.04
CA ASP A 308 -18.12 4.91 -27.64
C ASP A 308 -16.65 4.74 -28.06
N ASP A 309 -15.96 5.83 -28.39
CA ASP A 309 -14.53 5.87 -28.71
C ASP A 309 -13.63 5.75 -27.46
N GLU A 310 -14.16 6.02 -26.27
CA GLU A 310 -13.45 5.86 -24.99
C GLU A 310 -13.67 4.47 -24.36
N LYS A 311 -14.77 3.77 -24.68
CA LYS A 311 -15.07 2.43 -24.14
C LYS A 311 -13.95 1.39 -24.33
N PRO A 312 -13.22 1.32 -25.46
CA PRO A 312 -12.07 0.42 -25.60
C PRO A 312 -10.96 0.68 -24.56
N PHE A 313 -10.67 1.94 -24.26
CA PHE A 313 -9.70 2.33 -23.23
C PHE A 313 -10.18 1.84 -21.86
N GLN A 314 -11.44 2.11 -21.50
CA GLN A 314 -11.99 1.73 -20.19
C GLN A 314 -12.04 0.21 -19.96
N ARG A 315 -12.34 -0.57 -21.00
CA ARG A 315 -12.32 -2.05 -20.92
C ARG A 315 -10.92 -2.57 -20.74
N ARG A 316 -9.97 -2.06 -21.52
CA ARG A 316 -8.58 -2.54 -21.47
C ARG A 316 -7.96 -2.32 -20.09
N LEU A 317 -8.22 -1.20 -19.44
CA LEU A 317 -7.75 -0.96 -18.07
C LEU A 317 -8.25 -2.02 -17.09
N MET A 318 -9.53 -2.43 -17.20
CA MET A 318 -10.11 -3.47 -16.34
C MET A 318 -9.57 -4.87 -16.65
N GLU A 319 -9.35 -5.19 -17.93
CA GLU A 319 -8.71 -6.45 -18.34
C GLU A 319 -7.30 -6.60 -17.78
N VAL A 320 -6.53 -5.50 -17.80
CA VAL A 320 -5.18 -5.43 -17.20
C VAL A 320 -5.25 -5.67 -15.69
N ALA A 321 -6.14 -4.99 -14.98
CA ALA A 321 -6.31 -5.18 -13.53
C ALA A 321 -6.75 -6.62 -13.19
N ALA A 322 -7.66 -7.22 -13.96
CA ALA A 322 -8.09 -8.60 -13.77
C ALA A 322 -6.95 -9.60 -14.01
N GLY A 323 -6.16 -9.40 -15.06
CA GLY A 323 -4.95 -10.19 -15.34
C GLY A 323 -3.92 -10.10 -14.21
N TYR A 324 -3.74 -8.91 -13.66
CA TYR A 324 -2.81 -8.66 -12.55
C TYR A 324 -3.26 -9.39 -11.27
N ALA A 325 -4.54 -9.30 -10.93
CA ALA A 325 -5.13 -10.00 -9.78
C ALA A 325 -4.97 -11.53 -9.87
N GLU A 326 -5.32 -12.14 -11.01
CA GLU A 326 -5.13 -13.59 -11.21
C GLU A 326 -3.65 -13.97 -11.09
N HIS A 327 -2.75 -13.21 -11.71
CA HIS A 327 -1.31 -13.51 -11.66
C HIS A 327 -0.77 -13.48 -10.23
N CYS A 328 -1.14 -12.48 -9.44
CA CYS A 328 -0.74 -12.40 -8.03
C CYS A 328 -1.33 -13.54 -7.19
N ASP A 329 -2.61 -13.88 -7.38
CA ASP A 329 -3.24 -15.02 -6.69
C ASP A 329 -2.54 -16.35 -7.01
N VAL A 330 -2.07 -16.54 -8.25
CA VAL A 330 -1.23 -17.69 -8.62
C VAL A 330 0.11 -17.69 -7.86
N GLN A 331 0.71 -16.53 -7.60
CA GLN A 331 1.94 -16.45 -6.81
C GLN A 331 1.71 -16.80 -5.33
N VAL A 332 0.56 -16.41 -4.76
CA VAL A 332 0.14 -16.87 -3.43
C VAL A 332 0.01 -18.39 -3.41
N GLY A 333 -0.54 -18.99 -4.46
CA GLY A 333 -0.65 -20.45 -4.60
C GLY A 333 0.71 -21.16 -4.51
N ARG A 334 1.76 -20.59 -5.10
CA ARG A 334 3.13 -21.13 -5.01
C ARG A 334 3.67 -21.14 -3.58
N LEU A 335 3.28 -20.19 -2.74
CA LEU A 335 3.63 -20.20 -1.32
C LEU A 335 2.95 -21.36 -0.60
N PHE A 336 1.67 -21.61 -0.88
CA PHE A 336 0.94 -22.72 -0.28
C PHE A 336 1.47 -24.07 -0.75
N ASP A 337 1.77 -24.22 -2.04
CA ASP A 337 2.41 -25.42 -2.57
C ASP A 337 3.73 -25.69 -1.85
N GLU A 338 4.51 -24.65 -1.53
CA GLU A 338 5.76 -24.79 -0.80
C GLU A 338 5.54 -25.14 0.68
N LEU A 339 4.52 -24.56 1.35
CA LEU A 339 4.12 -24.97 2.70
C LEU A 339 3.78 -26.46 2.73
N ASP A 340 3.03 -26.93 1.75
CA ASP A 340 2.64 -28.33 1.61
C ASP A 340 3.87 -29.21 1.38
N ARG A 341 4.75 -28.81 0.45
CA ARG A 341 5.99 -29.54 0.13
C ARG A 341 6.95 -29.64 1.33
N LEU A 342 6.98 -28.62 2.19
CA LEU A 342 7.81 -28.58 3.41
C LEU A 342 7.16 -29.27 4.62
N GLY A 343 5.92 -29.74 4.47
CA GLY A 343 5.15 -30.40 5.53
C GLY A 343 4.65 -29.44 6.60
N TYR A 344 4.45 -28.16 6.27
CA TYR A 344 3.86 -27.14 7.16
C TYR A 344 2.35 -27.01 7.01
N ARG A 345 1.75 -27.70 6.04
CA ARG A 345 0.33 -27.61 5.67
C ARG A 345 -0.63 -27.59 6.86
N ASP A 346 -0.52 -28.60 7.72
CA ASP A 346 -1.51 -28.87 8.75
C ASP A 346 -1.36 -27.93 9.95
N ASP A 347 -0.12 -27.53 10.26
CA ASP A 347 0.25 -26.72 11.42
C ASP A 347 0.41 -25.22 11.09
N THR A 348 -0.10 -24.75 9.95
CA THR A 348 -0.08 -23.33 9.58
C THR A 348 -1.48 -22.75 9.60
N LEU A 349 -1.69 -21.71 10.41
CA LEU A 349 -2.84 -20.82 10.30
C LEU A 349 -2.56 -19.82 9.19
N VAL A 350 -3.34 -19.92 8.11
CA VAL A 350 -3.32 -18.98 6.99
C VAL A 350 -4.53 -18.06 7.09
N LEU A 351 -4.29 -16.75 7.05
CA LEU A 351 -5.32 -15.73 6.83
C LEU A 351 -5.08 -15.07 5.47
N TYR A 352 -5.97 -15.30 4.51
CA TYR A 352 -5.94 -14.65 3.21
C TYR A 352 -6.98 -13.53 3.18
N ILE A 353 -6.52 -12.28 3.25
CA ILE A 353 -7.34 -11.07 3.26
C ILE A 353 -7.32 -10.47 1.84
N TRP A 354 -8.50 -10.46 1.21
CA TRP A 354 -8.69 -9.92 -0.14
C TRP A 354 -9.03 -8.43 -0.06
N GLY A 355 -7.98 -7.62 0.10
CA GLY A 355 -8.05 -6.17 0.17
C GLY A 355 -7.75 -5.65 1.58
N ASP A 356 -6.77 -4.75 1.68
CA ASP A 356 -6.54 -3.90 2.85
C ASP A 356 -7.49 -2.69 2.91
N ASN A 357 -8.27 -2.51 1.84
CA ASN A 357 -9.44 -1.67 1.71
C ASN A 357 -10.26 -2.15 0.51
N GLY A 358 -11.39 -1.49 0.22
CA GLY A 358 -12.16 -1.73 -1.00
C GLY A 358 -11.37 -1.40 -2.28
N SER A 359 -12.00 -1.66 -3.43
CA SER A 359 -11.42 -1.32 -4.74
C SER A 359 -11.11 0.17 -4.85
N SER A 360 -9.99 0.54 -5.49
CA SER A 360 -9.55 1.93 -5.54
C SER A 360 -10.17 2.72 -6.69
N GLY A 361 -10.82 3.85 -6.36
CA GLY A 361 -11.37 4.79 -7.34
C GLY A 361 -10.39 5.84 -7.84
N GLU A 362 -9.11 5.74 -7.50
CA GLU A 362 -8.13 6.81 -7.74
C GLU A 362 -7.81 7.05 -9.22
N GLY A 363 -8.10 6.06 -10.08
CA GLY A 363 -8.04 6.25 -11.53
C GLY A 363 -9.13 7.17 -12.08
N GLN A 364 -10.14 7.56 -11.28
CA GLN A 364 -11.20 8.53 -11.63
C GLN A 364 -11.88 8.18 -12.97
N ASN A 365 -11.50 8.88 -14.05
CA ASN A 365 -12.02 8.66 -15.40
C ASN A 365 -11.24 7.60 -16.21
N GLY A 366 -10.41 6.78 -15.54
CA GLY A 366 -9.41 5.92 -16.16
C GLY A 366 -8.18 6.73 -16.55
N THR A 367 -6.99 6.23 -16.20
CA THR A 367 -5.74 6.98 -16.37
C THR A 367 -4.58 6.13 -16.89
N ILE A 368 -3.58 6.79 -17.48
CA ILE A 368 -2.31 6.21 -17.93
C ILE A 368 -1.19 6.44 -16.92
N SER A 369 -1.46 7.27 -15.90
CA SER A 369 -0.58 7.57 -14.77
C SER A 369 -1.46 8.00 -13.58
N GLU A 370 -1.51 7.20 -12.51
CA GLU A 370 -2.29 7.50 -11.31
C GLU A 370 -1.91 8.84 -10.66
N LEU A 371 -0.63 9.20 -10.72
CA LEU A 371 -0.10 10.40 -10.10
C LEU A 371 -0.66 11.70 -10.67
N LEU A 372 -1.30 11.68 -11.84
CA LEU A 372 -2.07 12.81 -12.36
C LEU A 372 -3.19 13.24 -11.40
N ALA A 373 -3.93 12.26 -10.87
CA ALA A 373 -5.04 12.51 -9.95
C ALA A 373 -4.53 12.99 -8.59
N GLN A 374 -3.47 12.37 -8.06
CA GLN A 374 -2.85 12.77 -6.79
C GLN A 374 -2.23 14.18 -6.85
N ASN A 375 -1.71 14.57 -8.02
CA ASN A 375 -1.21 15.93 -8.28
C ASN A 375 -2.31 16.95 -8.59
N GLY A 376 -3.58 16.53 -8.69
CA GLY A 376 -4.70 17.41 -9.03
C GLY A 376 -4.60 18.01 -10.44
N ILE A 377 -3.93 17.32 -11.37
CA ILE A 377 -3.80 17.77 -12.76
C ILE A 377 -5.07 17.37 -13.52
N PRO A 378 -5.84 18.32 -14.05
CA PRO A 378 -7.07 18.01 -14.77
C PRO A 378 -6.75 17.43 -16.15
N THR A 379 -7.32 16.26 -16.44
CA THR A 379 -7.11 15.55 -17.70
C THR A 379 -8.41 14.90 -18.19
N THR A 380 -8.42 14.49 -19.46
CA THR A 380 -9.58 13.84 -20.12
C THR A 380 -9.17 12.52 -20.75
N PRO A 381 -10.04 11.49 -20.81
CA PRO A 381 -9.69 10.21 -21.44
C PRO A 381 -9.19 10.36 -22.88
N ALA A 382 -9.75 11.28 -23.66
CA ALA A 382 -9.26 11.60 -25.01
C ALA A 382 -7.78 12.03 -25.04
N GLN A 383 -7.30 12.83 -24.08
CA GLN A 383 -5.88 13.20 -23.97
C GLN A 383 -5.00 11.98 -23.63
N HIS A 384 -5.50 11.09 -22.77
CA HIS A 384 -4.80 9.87 -22.40
C HIS A 384 -4.65 8.93 -23.59
N ILE A 385 -5.74 8.72 -24.34
CA ILE A 385 -5.73 7.92 -25.58
C ILE A 385 -4.75 8.53 -26.59
N ALA A 386 -4.78 9.84 -26.81
CA ALA A 386 -3.86 10.51 -27.73
C ALA A 386 -2.38 10.35 -27.33
N ALA A 387 -2.07 10.36 -26.04
CA ALA A 387 -0.73 10.08 -25.54
C ALA A 387 -0.33 8.61 -25.73
N LEU A 388 -1.24 7.67 -25.49
CA LEU A 388 -1.01 6.23 -25.71
C LEU A 388 -0.70 5.90 -27.17
N GLU A 389 -1.39 6.52 -28.13
CA GLU A 389 -1.13 6.31 -29.56
C GLU A 389 0.34 6.61 -29.94
N GLN A 390 1.02 7.49 -29.21
CA GLN A 390 2.45 7.76 -29.41
C GLN A 390 3.38 6.69 -28.81
N LEU A 391 2.88 5.86 -27.90
CA LEU A 391 3.63 4.81 -27.22
C LEU A 391 3.37 3.40 -27.77
N GLY A 392 2.32 3.23 -28.58
CA GLY A 392 1.89 1.93 -29.14
C GLY A 392 0.40 1.61 -28.95
N GLY A 393 -0.42 2.58 -28.53
CA GLY A 393 -1.87 2.44 -28.37
C GLY A 393 -2.26 1.65 -27.12
N LEU A 394 -3.46 1.06 -27.13
CA LEU A 394 -4.04 0.34 -25.99
C LEU A 394 -3.22 -0.88 -25.53
N ASP A 395 -2.43 -1.49 -26.43
CA ASP A 395 -1.60 -2.66 -26.10
C ASP A 395 -0.47 -2.35 -25.12
N VAL A 396 -0.15 -1.06 -24.93
CA VAL A 396 0.88 -0.60 -23.99
C VAL A 396 0.37 -0.58 -22.54
N LEU A 397 -0.95 -0.51 -22.33
CA LEU A 397 -1.53 -0.57 -20.99
C LEU A 397 -1.16 -1.88 -20.30
N GLY A 398 -0.71 -1.76 -19.05
CA GLY A 398 -0.18 -2.86 -18.26
C GLY A 398 1.31 -3.13 -18.44
N SER A 399 1.99 -2.42 -19.33
CA SER A 399 3.44 -2.55 -19.54
C SER A 399 4.24 -1.54 -18.69
N PRO A 400 5.59 -1.65 -18.60
CA PRO A 400 6.43 -0.68 -17.88
C PRO A 400 6.38 0.75 -18.44
N LYS A 401 5.68 0.99 -19.56
CA LYS A 401 5.61 2.31 -20.19
C LYS A 401 4.49 3.21 -19.65
N THR A 402 3.60 2.71 -18.81
CA THR A 402 2.42 3.45 -18.33
C THR A 402 2.07 3.06 -16.91
N ASP A 403 1.89 4.02 -16.01
CA ASP A 403 1.40 3.74 -14.65
C ASP A 403 -0.14 3.78 -14.59
N ASN A 404 -0.80 2.95 -15.40
CA ASN A 404 -2.24 3.05 -15.65
C ASN A 404 -3.10 2.53 -14.50
N MET A 405 -4.34 3.04 -14.43
CA MET A 405 -5.34 2.60 -13.47
C MET A 405 -6.75 2.72 -14.06
N TYR A 406 -7.64 1.79 -13.70
CA TYR A 406 -9.01 1.76 -14.22
C TYR A 406 -9.91 2.92 -13.75
N HIS A 407 -11.05 3.07 -14.42
CA HIS A 407 -12.12 4.00 -14.05
C HIS A 407 -12.71 3.71 -12.65
N ALA A 408 -13.12 4.75 -11.90
CA ALA A 408 -13.76 4.60 -10.59
C ALA A 408 -15.09 3.82 -10.62
N GLY A 409 -15.75 3.77 -11.77
CA GLY A 409 -16.91 2.90 -12.03
C GLY A 409 -16.55 1.41 -11.90
N TRP A 410 -15.36 1.00 -12.37
CA TRP A 410 -14.84 -0.36 -12.13
C TRP A 410 -14.50 -0.58 -10.66
N ALA A 411 -14.01 0.44 -9.94
CA ALA A 411 -13.82 0.35 -8.48
C ALA A 411 -15.15 0.08 -7.77
N TRP A 412 -16.19 0.86 -8.08
CA TRP A 412 -17.53 0.67 -7.53
C TRP A 412 -18.05 -0.74 -7.82
N ALA A 413 -17.95 -1.21 -9.06
CA ALA A 413 -18.40 -2.54 -9.44
C ALA A 413 -17.55 -3.66 -8.81
N GLY A 414 -16.24 -3.45 -8.60
CA GLY A 414 -15.36 -4.33 -7.82
C GLY A 414 -15.71 -4.37 -6.33
N SER A 415 -16.29 -3.30 -5.79
CA SER A 415 -16.83 -3.24 -4.41
C SER A 415 -18.27 -3.77 -4.28
N ALA A 416 -18.83 -4.41 -5.30
CA ALA A 416 -20.17 -4.97 -5.25
C ALA A 416 -20.36 -5.95 -4.06
N PRO A 417 -21.51 -5.88 -3.36
CA PRO A 417 -22.72 -5.13 -3.69
C PRO A 417 -22.88 -3.80 -2.95
N TYR A 418 -21.80 -3.23 -2.39
CA TYR A 418 -21.89 -2.14 -1.42
C TYR A 418 -21.84 -0.73 -2.03
N LYS A 419 -22.33 0.27 -1.28
CA LYS A 419 -22.06 1.68 -1.56
C LYS A 419 -20.57 1.99 -1.35
N GLY A 420 -20.04 2.91 -2.15
CA GLY A 420 -18.68 3.42 -1.98
C GLY A 420 -17.57 2.46 -2.44
N MET A 421 -16.34 2.83 -2.09
CA MET A 421 -15.08 2.22 -2.52
C MET A 421 -13.95 2.69 -1.57
N LYS A 422 -12.67 2.40 -1.85
CA LYS A 422 -11.52 2.96 -1.10
C LYS A 422 -11.70 4.46 -0.80
N LEU A 423 -11.16 4.90 0.34
CA LEU A 423 -11.30 6.24 0.94
C LEU A 423 -12.66 6.56 1.58
N LEU A 424 -13.72 5.80 1.31
CA LEU A 424 -15.01 5.98 1.97
C LEU A 424 -15.17 5.05 3.19
N ALA A 425 -14.60 5.48 4.31
CA ALA A 425 -14.76 4.81 5.61
C ALA A 425 -16.22 4.77 6.13
N SER A 426 -17.09 5.60 5.58
CA SER A 426 -18.52 5.66 5.93
C SER A 426 -19.32 4.48 5.38
N HIS A 427 -18.82 3.82 4.34
CA HIS A 427 -19.56 2.82 3.59
C HIS A 427 -18.81 1.50 3.42
N LEU A 428 -19.58 0.41 3.35
CA LEU A 428 -19.03 -0.95 3.30
C LEU A 428 -18.19 -1.23 2.05
N GLY A 429 -18.40 -0.50 0.95
CA GLY A 429 -17.58 -0.65 -0.26
C GLY A 429 -16.13 -0.20 -0.08
N GLY A 430 -15.85 0.63 0.94
CA GLY A 430 -14.49 1.00 1.34
C GLY A 430 -13.91 0.10 2.42
N THR A 431 -14.75 -0.44 3.32
CA THR A 431 -14.28 -1.10 4.54
C THR A 431 -14.47 -2.61 4.55
N ARG A 432 -15.42 -3.21 3.84
CA ARG A 432 -15.72 -4.64 3.97
C ARG A 432 -15.00 -5.48 2.92
N ASN A 433 -14.14 -6.39 3.38
CA ASN A 433 -13.29 -7.24 2.56
C ASN A 433 -13.52 -8.73 2.86
N PRO A 434 -13.40 -9.63 1.88
CA PRO A 434 -13.32 -11.06 2.13
C PRO A 434 -12.07 -11.41 2.94
N MET A 435 -12.23 -12.29 3.92
CA MET A 435 -11.11 -12.98 4.55
C MET A 435 -11.38 -14.48 4.55
N VAL A 436 -10.38 -15.29 4.21
CA VAL A 436 -10.45 -16.75 4.29
C VAL A 436 -9.41 -17.25 5.27
N ALA A 437 -9.84 -18.12 6.20
CA ALA A 437 -8.96 -18.74 7.18
C ALA A 437 -8.83 -20.24 6.90
N ARG A 438 -7.59 -20.75 6.95
CA ARG A 438 -7.30 -22.17 6.76
C ARG A 438 -6.29 -22.64 7.80
N TRP A 439 -6.62 -23.73 8.50
CA TRP A 439 -5.75 -24.38 9.47
C TRP A 439 -6.15 -25.85 9.64
N PRO A 440 -5.69 -26.77 8.76
CA PRO A 440 -6.26 -28.12 8.66
C PRO A 440 -6.20 -28.95 9.95
N ALA A 441 -5.21 -28.73 10.82
CA ALA A 441 -5.13 -29.45 12.10
C ALA A 441 -6.26 -29.11 13.09
N LYS A 442 -6.94 -27.97 12.92
CA LYS A 442 -7.96 -27.48 13.87
C LYS A 442 -9.27 -27.04 13.25
N VAL A 443 -9.24 -26.53 12.03
CA VAL A 443 -10.39 -25.96 11.33
C VAL A 443 -10.92 -26.96 10.32
N THR A 444 -12.19 -27.33 10.47
CA THR A 444 -12.90 -28.12 9.46
C THR A 444 -13.42 -27.16 8.38
N PRO A 445 -13.19 -27.45 7.08
CA PRO A 445 -13.70 -26.61 6.01
C PRO A 445 -15.22 -26.47 6.07
N ASP A 446 -15.71 -25.28 5.76
CA ASP A 446 -17.13 -24.95 5.78
C ASP A 446 -17.45 -23.98 4.63
N PRO A 447 -18.30 -24.37 3.67
CA PRO A 447 -18.66 -23.48 2.56
C PRO A 447 -19.53 -22.30 3.01
N ALA A 448 -20.15 -22.36 4.20
CA ALA A 448 -20.94 -21.25 4.73
C ALA A 448 -20.02 -20.19 5.36
N PRO A 449 -20.03 -18.93 4.86
CA PRO A 449 -19.21 -17.89 5.43
C PRO A 449 -19.68 -17.51 6.84
N ARG A 450 -18.71 -17.15 7.67
CA ARG A 450 -18.89 -16.58 9.00
C ARG A 450 -19.39 -15.13 8.88
N THR A 451 -20.39 -14.79 9.71
CA THR A 451 -21.14 -13.53 9.62
C THR A 451 -20.90 -12.59 10.81
N GLN A 452 -19.90 -12.88 11.65
CA GLN A 452 -19.50 -11.98 12.73
C GLN A 452 -18.95 -10.67 12.15
N PHE A 453 -19.29 -9.54 12.75
CA PHE A 453 -18.66 -8.26 12.44
C PHE A 453 -17.25 -8.26 13.02
N LEU A 454 -16.25 -8.40 12.14
CA LEU A 454 -14.83 -8.36 12.50
C LEU A 454 -14.17 -7.14 11.90
N HIS A 455 -13.11 -6.67 12.54
CA HIS A 455 -12.23 -5.62 12.03
C HIS A 455 -10.77 -6.11 12.01
N CYS A 456 -9.92 -5.54 11.16
CA CYS A 456 -8.54 -5.99 10.99
C CYS A 456 -7.70 -5.97 12.29
N ASN A 457 -8.01 -5.07 13.23
CA ASN A 457 -7.38 -5.07 14.56
C ASN A 457 -7.75 -6.25 15.45
N ASP A 458 -8.72 -7.08 15.07
CA ASP A 458 -9.08 -8.30 15.80
C ASP A 458 -8.11 -9.46 15.55
N VAL A 459 -7.24 -9.35 14.54
CA VAL A 459 -6.28 -10.42 14.16
C VAL A 459 -5.24 -10.66 15.25
N VAL A 460 -4.54 -9.62 15.72
CA VAL A 460 -3.51 -9.78 16.77
C VAL A 460 -4.05 -10.40 18.06
N PRO A 461 -5.14 -9.93 18.68
CA PRO A 461 -5.69 -10.59 19.86
C PRO A 461 -6.15 -12.02 19.57
N THR A 462 -6.62 -12.32 18.35
CA THR A 462 -6.92 -13.70 17.94
C THR A 462 -5.68 -14.58 17.91
N LEU A 463 -4.57 -14.10 17.35
CA LEU A 463 -3.29 -14.82 17.37
C LEU A 463 -2.80 -15.05 18.81
N TYR A 464 -2.93 -14.04 19.66
CA TYR A 464 -2.56 -14.17 21.07
C TYR A 464 -3.40 -15.23 21.79
N ASP A 465 -4.72 -15.23 21.61
CA ASP A 465 -5.61 -16.23 22.19
C ASP A 465 -5.30 -17.65 21.69
N ILE A 466 -5.00 -17.82 20.40
CA ILE A 466 -4.64 -19.13 19.81
C ILE A 466 -3.35 -19.68 20.43
N ILE A 467 -2.36 -18.81 20.67
CA ILE A 467 -1.05 -19.22 21.21
C ILE A 467 -1.07 -19.32 22.74
N GLY A 468 -1.96 -18.60 23.41
CA GLY A 468 -1.97 -18.43 24.87
C GLY A 468 -1.11 -17.24 25.34
N ILE A 469 -0.94 -16.22 24.51
CA ILE A 469 -0.22 -15.00 24.87
C ILE A 469 -1.17 -14.05 25.61
N THR A 470 -0.79 -13.61 26.80
CA THR A 470 -1.43 -12.46 27.43
C THR A 470 -0.82 -11.18 26.83
N PRO A 471 -1.62 -10.20 26.36
CA PRO A 471 -1.09 -8.94 25.86
C PRO A 471 -0.09 -8.32 26.87
N PRO A 472 1.16 -8.01 26.45
CA PRO A 472 2.17 -7.52 27.36
C PRO A 472 1.81 -6.11 27.86
N ARG A 473 2.11 -5.85 29.14
CA ARG A 473 1.98 -4.52 29.76
C ARG A 473 3.18 -3.62 29.43
N THR A 474 4.35 -4.22 29.25
CA THR A 474 5.57 -3.52 28.83
C THR A 474 6.32 -4.31 27.77
N VAL A 475 6.85 -3.61 26.77
CA VAL A 475 7.74 -4.18 25.75
C VAL A 475 8.96 -3.27 25.65
N ASN A 476 10.16 -3.85 25.76
CA ASN A 476 11.43 -3.13 25.77
C ASN A 476 11.46 -1.95 26.77
N GLY A 477 10.82 -2.14 27.93
CA GLY A 477 10.71 -1.12 28.98
C GLY A 477 9.66 -0.03 28.76
N VAL A 478 8.93 -0.06 27.64
CA VAL A 478 7.88 0.92 27.30
C VAL A 478 6.50 0.37 27.69
N PRO A 479 5.70 1.08 28.50
CA PRO A 479 4.31 0.74 28.77
C PRO A 479 3.50 0.64 27.47
N GLN A 480 2.68 -0.40 27.38
CA GLN A 480 1.89 -0.67 26.18
C GLN A 480 0.48 -0.12 26.31
N ASP A 481 -0.03 0.46 25.21
CA ASP A 481 -1.42 0.82 25.05
C ASP A 481 -2.29 -0.44 25.02
N PRO A 482 -3.55 -0.38 25.49
CA PRO A 482 -4.46 -1.51 25.37
C PRO A 482 -4.61 -1.94 23.91
N VAL A 483 -4.71 -3.26 23.69
CA VAL A 483 -5.17 -3.81 22.41
C VAL A 483 -6.62 -3.39 22.23
N ASP A 484 -6.95 -2.78 21.08
CA ASP A 484 -8.30 -2.31 20.83
C ASP A 484 -9.17 -3.37 20.19
N GLY A 485 -8.59 -4.37 19.52
CA GLY A 485 -9.28 -5.53 18.93
C GLY A 485 -9.81 -6.52 19.97
N ALA A 486 -10.70 -7.41 19.53
CA ALA A 486 -11.15 -8.56 20.31
C ALA A 486 -11.01 -9.85 19.49
N SER A 487 -10.60 -10.91 20.17
CA SER A 487 -10.39 -12.21 19.53
C SER A 487 -11.67 -12.77 18.90
N PHE A 488 -11.51 -13.43 17.75
CA PHE A 488 -12.53 -14.24 17.11
C PHE A 488 -12.11 -15.70 17.01
N ALA A 489 -11.10 -16.15 17.78
CA ALA A 489 -10.54 -17.50 17.64
C ALA A 489 -11.62 -18.60 17.61
N GLN A 490 -12.62 -18.52 18.49
CA GLN A 490 -13.67 -19.55 18.58
C GLN A 490 -14.54 -19.65 17.31
N THR A 491 -14.68 -18.59 16.52
CA THR A 491 -15.44 -18.64 15.25
C THR A 491 -14.77 -19.51 14.18
N LEU A 492 -13.49 -19.86 14.38
CA LEU A 492 -12.74 -20.77 13.52
C LEU A 492 -13.28 -22.21 13.58
N VAL A 493 -13.85 -22.62 14.72
CA VAL A 493 -14.36 -24.00 14.93
C VAL A 493 -15.84 -24.04 15.28
N GLU A 494 -16.41 -22.93 15.74
CA GLU A 494 -17.81 -22.81 16.11
C GLU A 494 -18.46 -21.66 15.31
N PRO A 495 -19.19 -21.96 14.21
CA PRO A 495 -19.75 -20.93 13.32
C PRO A 495 -20.57 -19.83 14.00
N GLY A 496 -21.28 -20.19 15.08
CA GLY A 496 -22.16 -19.29 15.84
C GLY A 496 -21.54 -18.68 17.09
N ALA A 497 -20.24 -18.90 17.34
CA ALA A 497 -19.56 -18.26 18.47
C ALA A 497 -19.56 -16.73 18.33
N ALA A 498 -19.55 -16.03 19.46
CA ALA A 498 -19.27 -14.61 19.47
C ALA A 498 -17.80 -14.38 19.07
N GLY A 499 -17.55 -13.30 18.33
CA GLY A 499 -16.21 -12.89 17.93
C GLY A 499 -16.19 -11.42 17.58
N GLY A 500 -15.00 -10.82 17.67
CA GLY A 500 -14.83 -9.38 17.42
C GLY A 500 -15.51 -8.51 18.48
N LYS A 501 -15.72 -7.25 18.13
CA LYS A 501 -16.16 -6.21 19.08
C LYS A 501 -17.59 -5.77 18.86
N PRO A 502 -18.31 -5.41 19.93
CA PRO A 502 -19.64 -4.84 19.81
C PRO A 502 -19.63 -3.42 19.22
N THR A 503 -18.49 -2.72 19.24
CA THR A 503 -18.34 -1.33 18.76
C THR A 503 -17.05 -1.16 17.98
N GLN A 504 -17.13 -0.51 16.81
CA GLN A 504 -15.96 -0.11 16.01
C GLN A 504 -16.28 1.19 15.25
N TYR A 505 -15.39 2.18 15.34
CA TYR A 505 -15.48 3.39 14.53
C TYR A 505 -14.64 3.26 13.25
N PHE A 506 -14.96 4.10 12.26
CA PHE A 506 -14.22 4.25 11.02
C PHE A 506 -14.08 5.74 10.72
N GLU A 507 -12.90 6.19 10.29
CA GLU A 507 -12.68 7.54 9.80
C GLU A 507 -11.51 7.53 8.81
N ILE A 508 -11.70 8.13 7.64
CA ILE A 508 -10.66 8.44 6.66
C ILE A 508 -11.06 9.78 6.03
N MET A 509 -10.23 10.80 6.18
CA MET A 509 -10.38 12.10 5.50
C MET A 509 -11.78 12.73 5.67
N GLY A 510 -12.37 12.64 6.86
CA GLY A 510 -13.68 13.19 7.21
C GLY A 510 -14.86 12.24 6.93
N SER A 511 -14.73 11.33 5.96
CA SER A 511 -15.67 10.22 5.77
C SER A 511 -15.61 9.32 6.99
N ARG A 512 -16.74 9.04 7.64
CA ARG A 512 -16.73 8.34 8.94
C ARG A 512 -17.98 7.54 9.21
N ALA A 513 -17.84 6.55 10.10
CA ALA A 513 -18.94 5.78 10.61
C ALA A 513 -18.67 5.23 12.01
N ILE A 514 -19.73 4.73 12.64
CA ILE A 514 -19.62 3.88 13.82
C ILE A 514 -20.60 2.73 13.75
N TYR A 515 -20.09 1.52 13.96
CA TYR A 515 -20.86 0.31 14.20
C TYR A 515 -21.03 0.10 15.70
N HIS A 516 -22.25 -0.25 16.13
CA HIS A 516 -22.54 -0.71 17.48
C HIS A 516 -23.74 -1.67 17.51
N ASP A 517 -23.50 -2.93 17.89
CA ASP A 517 -24.50 -3.99 18.07
C ASP A 517 -25.52 -4.06 16.92
N GLY A 518 -25.05 -4.36 15.72
CA GLY A 518 -25.87 -4.47 14.50
C GLY A 518 -26.14 -3.15 13.80
N TRP A 519 -26.12 -2.01 14.49
CA TRP A 519 -26.40 -0.70 13.90
C TRP A 519 -25.15 0.02 13.41
N MET A 520 -25.26 0.76 12.31
CA MET A 520 -24.19 1.59 11.78
C MET A 520 -24.71 2.99 11.46
N ALA A 521 -24.06 4.02 12.00
CA ALA A 521 -24.29 5.41 11.59
C ALA A 521 -23.14 5.86 10.71
N SER A 522 -23.44 6.55 9.60
CA SER A 522 -22.46 6.90 8.57
C SER A 522 -22.61 8.36 8.13
N ALA A 523 -21.50 9.06 7.92
CA ALA A 523 -21.46 10.37 7.30
C ALA A 523 -20.45 10.34 6.15
N PHE A 524 -20.93 10.68 4.94
CA PHE A 524 -20.15 10.56 3.70
C PHE A 524 -18.84 11.36 3.75
N GLY A 525 -18.85 12.50 4.43
CA GLY A 525 -17.72 13.42 4.47
C GLY A 525 -17.67 14.35 3.24
N PRO A 526 -16.60 15.14 3.10
CA PRO A 526 -16.60 16.24 2.13
C PRO A 526 -16.22 15.84 0.70
N ARG A 527 -15.62 14.65 0.50
CA ARG A 527 -14.99 14.27 -0.77
C ARG A 527 -15.53 12.95 -1.31
N ALA A 528 -15.97 12.99 -2.57
CA ALA A 528 -16.24 11.79 -3.37
C ALA A 528 -14.96 11.33 -4.10
N PRO A 529 -14.48 10.08 -3.91
CA PRO A 529 -13.22 9.62 -4.51
C PRO A 529 -13.19 9.62 -6.05
N TRP A 530 -14.35 9.47 -6.69
CA TRP A 530 -14.49 9.44 -8.15
C TRP A 530 -14.56 10.82 -8.80
N VAL A 531 -14.64 11.90 -8.01
CA VAL A 531 -14.68 13.28 -8.53
C VAL A 531 -13.28 13.87 -8.53
N ALA A 532 -12.85 14.37 -9.69
CA ALA A 532 -11.55 14.99 -9.85
C ALA A 532 -11.43 16.32 -9.09
N GLY A 533 -10.24 16.56 -8.53
CA GLY A 533 -9.92 17.79 -7.79
C GLY A 533 -10.45 17.82 -6.35
N LEU A 534 -10.28 18.99 -5.71
CA LEU A 534 -10.81 19.25 -4.37
C LEU A 534 -12.28 19.69 -4.46
N PRO A 535 -13.16 19.21 -3.56
CA PRO A 535 -14.56 19.62 -3.55
C PRO A 535 -14.70 21.11 -3.22
N GLY A 536 -15.68 21.77 -3.85
CA GLY A 536 -16.00 23.17 -3.55
C GLY A 536 -16.39 23.34 -2.07
N GLY A 537 -15.86 24.38 -1.42
CA GLY A 537 -16.17 24.66 -0.01
C GLY A 537 -15.35 23.85 1.01
N ILE A 538 -14.39 23.02 0.58
CA ILE A 538 -13.57 22.20 1.49
C ILE A 538 -12.88 22.98 2.62
N ARG A 539 -12.54 24.26 2.38
CA ARG A 539 -11.90 25.13 3.37
C ARG A 539 -12.83 25.57 4.50
N ASP A 540 -14.13 25.60 4.22
CA ASP A 540 -15.18 26.00 5.16
C ASP A 540 -15.99 24.80 5.67
N TRP A 541 -15.61 23.57 5.25
CA TRP A 541 -16.29 22.35 5.66
C TRP A 541 -16.14 22.12 7.17
N SER A 542 -17.25 21.70 7.79
CA SER A 542 -17.29 21.25 9.19
C SER A 542 -17.96 19.88 9.27
N PRO A 543 -17.41 18.92 10.03
CA PRO A 543 -18.06 17.64 10.25
C PRO A 543 -19.40 17.76 11.00
N ASP A 544 -19.67 18.89 11.67
CA ASP A 544 -20.94 19.10 12.36
C ASP A 544 -22.11 19.36 11.41
N ASP A 545 -21.81 19.79 10.18
CA ASP A 545 -22.80 20.10 9.13
C ASP A 545 -23.11 18.88 8.24
N ASP A 546 -22.36 17.78 8.39
CA ASP A 546 -22.56 16.58 7.58
C ASP A 546 -23.91 15.90 7.89
N VAL A 547 -24.58 15.45 6.84
CA VAL A 547 -25.75 14.59 6.94
C VAL A 547 -25.32 13.19 7.33
N TRP A 548 -25.94 12.66 8.38
CA TRP A 548 -25.74 11.29 8.82
C TRP A 548 -26.89 10.39 8.37
N GLU A 549 -26.51 9.22 7.89
CA GLU A 549 -27.38 8.10 7.58
C GLU A 549 -27.32 7.07 8.73
N LEU A 550 -28.33 6.20 8.80
CA LEU A 550 -28.42 5.13 9.80
C LEU A 550 -28.85 3.81 9.15
N TYR A 551 -28.17 2.72 9.51
CA TYR A 551 -28.42 1.38 8.98
C TYR A 551 -28.51 0.35 10.10
N ASN A 552 -29.31 -0.70 9.90
CA ASN A 552 -29.30 -1.90 10.73
C ASN A 552 -28.72 -3.06 9.89
N LEU A 553 -27.44 -3.36 10.07
CA LEU A 553 -26.70 -4.30 9.24
C LEU A 553 -27.11 -5.77 9.41
N ASP A 554 -27.89 -6.08 10.45
CA ASP A 554 -28.44 -7.42 10.66
C ASP A 554 -29.72 -7.65 9.84
N GLU A 555 -30.38 -6.57 9.40
CA GLU A 555 -31.55 -6.61 8.51
C GLU A 555 -31.23 -6.11 7.09
N ASP A 556 -30.18 -5.29 6.96
CA ASP A 556 -29.67 -4.70 5.72
C ASP A 556 -28.16 -4.97 5.62
N TRP A 557 -27.83 -6.19 5.21
CA TRP A 557 -26.44 -6.65 5.10
C TRP A 557 -25.59 -5.75 4.19
N THR A 558 -26.22 -5.09 3.22
CA THR A 558 -25.58 -4.31 2.16
C THR A 558 -25.40 -2.83 2.44
N GLN A 559 -25.99 -2.32 3.54
CA GLN A 559 -26.03 -0.87 3.83
C GLN A 559 -26.76 -0.09 2.72
N ASN A 560 -27.92 -0.58 2.32
CA ASN A 560 -28.75 0.00 1.27
C ASN A 560 -29.74 1.05 1.81
N ARG A 561 -30.46 0.73 2.89
CA ARG A 561 -31.67 1.44 3.34
C ARG A 561 -31.37 2.38 4.50
N ASP A 562 -31.40 3.69 4.25
CA ASP A 562 -31.26 4.69 5.29
C ASP A 562 -32.50 4.77 6.20
N LEU A 563 -32.29 4.63 7.50
CA LEU A 563 -33.26 4.61 8.58
C LEU A 563 -33.18 5.86 9.47
N ALA A 564 -32.37 6.86 9.13
CA ALA A 564 -32.12 8.05 9.95
C ALA A 564 -33.41 8.78 10.35
N GLU A 565 -34.30 9.03 9.39
CA GLU A 565 -35.59 9.69 9.63
C GLU A 565 -36.54 8.85 10.51
N GLN A 566 -36.46 7.53 10.40
CA GLN A 566 -37.33 6.59 11.12
C GLN A 566 -36.85 6.37 12.56
N HIS A 567 -35.53 6.42 12.80
CA HIS A 567 -34.91 6.16 14.10
C HIS A 567 -33.95 7.28 14.56
N PRO A 568 -34.41 8.55 14.65
CA PRO A 568 -33.54 9.70 14.94
C PRO A 568 -32.88 9.63 16.32
N LYS A 569 -33.53 8.99 17.30
CA LYS A 569 -32.93 8.76 18.63
C LYS A 569 -31.77 7.77 18.59
N LYS A 570 -31.87 6.72 17.77
CA LYS A 570 -30.79 5.74 17.60
C LYS A 570 -29.61 6.37 16.87
N LEU A 571 -29.89 7.19 15.85
CA LEU A 571 -28.86 7.97 15.18
C LEU A 571 -28.13 8.91 16.14
N ALA A 572 -28.86 9.68 16.96
CA ALA A 572 -28.26 10.56 17.96
C ALA A 572 -27.35 9.78 18.95
N GLN A 573 -27.82 8.62 19.44
CA GLN A 573 -27.02 7.74 20.30
C GLN A 573 -25.71 7.32 19.64
N LEU A 574 -25.74 6.89 18.37
CA LEU A 574 -24.54 6.47 17.67
C LEU A 574 -23.59 7.64 17.38
N ARG A 575 -24.12 8.82 17.06
CA ARG A 575 -23.29 10.04 16.90
C ARG A 575 -22.54 10.39 18.20
N GLU A 576 -23.21 10.32 19.35
CA GLU A 576 -22.56 10.51 20.65
C GLU A 576 -21.49 9.45 20.92
N LEU A 577 -21.79 8.18 20.60
CA LEU A 577 -20.83 7.08 20.74
C LEU A 577 -19.61 7.27 19.83
N PHE A 578 -19.81 7.78 18.60
CA PHE A 578 -18.72 8.11 17.69
C PHE A 578 -17.80 9.16 18.32
N VAL A 579 -18.34 10.23 18.90
CA VAL A 579 -17.53 11.27 19.56
C VAL A 579 -16.70 10.69 20.70
N ILE A 580 -17.27 9.76 21.49
CA ILE A 580 -16.56 9.09 22.59
C ILE A 580 -15.40 8.23 22.07
N GLU A 581 -15.66 7.36 21.09
CA GLU A 581 -14.61 6.50 20.52
C GLU A 581 -13.58 7.32 19.73
N ALA A 582 -14.00 8.40 19.06
CA ALA A 582 -13.11 9.33 18.37
C ALA A 582 -12.11 9.99 19.33
N ALA A 583 -12.59 10.51 20.47
CA ALA A 583 -11.72 11.11 21.48
C ALA A 583 -10.78 10.07 22.12
N LYS A 584 -11.26 8.86 22.40
CA LYS A 584 -10.48 7.77 23.00
C LYS A 584 -9.36 7.22 22.10
N ASN A 585 -9.48 7.41 20.79
CA ASN A 585 -8.57 6.86 19.79
C ASN A 585 -7.85 7.93 18.96
N ASN A 586 -7.81 9.18 19.42
CA ASN A 586 -7.09 10.29 18.76
C ASN A 586 -7.57 10.59 17.33
N VAL A 587 -8.87 10.43 17.05
CA VAL A 587 -9.46 10.77 15.75
C VAL A 587 -9.65 12.28 15.59
N LEU A 588 -9.65 13.04 16.69
CA LEU A 588 -9.89 14.48 16.65
C LEU A 588 -8.63 15.26 16.25
N PRO A 589 -8.75 16.30 15.40
CA PRO A 589 -9.98 16.74 14.73
C PRO A 589 -10.42 15.76 13.62
N VAL A 590 -11.73 15.51 13.52
CA VAL A 590 -12.29 14.70 12.41
C VAL A 590 -11.90 15.34 11.08
N GLY A 591 -11.38 14.56 10.14
CA GLY A 591 -10.80 15.08 8.91
C GLY A 591 -9.36 15.58 9.07
N GLY A 592 -8.65 15.26 10.15
CA GLY A 592 -7.21 15.55 10.29
C GLY A 592 -6.36 15.02 9.13
N GLY A 593 -6.81 13.94 8.47
CA GLY A 593 -6.21 13.43 7.23
C GLY A 593 -6.37 14.33 6.01
N LEU A 594 -7.26 15.33 6.04
CA LEU A 594 -7.41 16.35 4.99
C LEU A 594 -6.42 17.51 5.14
N TRP A 595 -5.73 17.60 6.28
CA TRP A 595 -4.91 18.76 6.65
C TRP A 595 -3.88 19.09 5.58
N VAL A 596 -2.99 18.15 5.23
CA VAL A 596 -1.94 18.38 4.24
C VAL A 596 -2.50 18.41 2.82
N VAL A 597 -3.31 17.43 2.46
CA VAL A 597 -3.75 17.24 1.07
C VAL A 597 -4.72 18.31 0.57
N ALA A 598 -5.55 18.89 1.44
CA ALA A 598 -6.62 19.81 1.03
C ALA A 598 -6.48 21.23 1.60
N LEU A 599 -5.95 21.38 2.82
CA LEU A 599 -5.95 22.67 3.53
C LEU A 599 -4.59 23.36 3.52
N HIS A 600 -3.52 22.61 3.78
CA HIS A 600 -2.15 23.07 4.00
C HIS A 600 -1.10 22.23 3.25
N PRO A 601 -1.15 22.17 1.90
CA PRO A 601 -0.18 21.41 1.10
C PRO A 601 1.26 21.89 1.26
N GLU A 602 1.46 23.14 1.67
CA GLU A 602 2.78 23.70 2.02
C GLU A 602 3.42 23.05 3.24
N GLN A 603 2.65 22.36 4.07
CA GLN A 603 3.11 21.65 5.27
C GLN A 603 3.41 20.18 5.05
N ARG A 604 3.38 19.71 3.79
CA ARG A 604 3.80 18.35 3.45
C ARG A 604 5.20 18.07 4.02
N ILE A 605 5.41 16.84 4.47
CA ILE A 605 6.72 16.38 4.92
C ILE A 605 7.76 16.59 3.81
N THR A 606 8.79 17.35 4.16
CA THR A 606 9.96 17.60 3.32
C THR A 606 11.17 17.71 4.23
N THR A 607 12.34 17.38 3.69
CA THR A 607 13.61 17.69 4.35
C THR A 607 13.78 19.20 4.61
N PRO A 608 14.38 19.61 5.74
CA PRO A 608 14.64 21.02 6.05
C PRO A 608 15.74 21.64 5.19
N TYR A 609 16.46 20.84 4.38
CA TYR A 609 17.57 21.33 3.58
C TYR A 609 17.08 22.20 2.41
N THR A 610 17.87 23.22 2.09
CA THR A 610 17.71 24.06 0.90
C THR A 610 18.89 23.93 -0.07
N SER A 611 19.88 23.13 0.30
CA SER A 611 21.05 22.83 -0.52
C SER A 611 21.54 21.42 -0.24
N TRP A 612 22.04 20.76 -1.28
CA TRP A 612 22.60 19.41 -1.23
C TRP A 612 23.90 19.36 -2.01
N GLU A 613 24.78 18.47 -1.59
CA GLU A 613 25.99 18.13 -2.32
C GLU A 613 26.09 16.61 -2.41
N PHE A 614 26.21 16.12 -3.64
CA PHE A 614 26.33 14.71 -3.97
C PHE A 614 27.69 14.44 -4.61
N SER A 615 28.34 13.36 -4.19
CA SER A 615 29.38 12.70 -4.96
C SER A 615 28.74 11.73 -5.97
N GLY A 616 29.43 11.42 -7.07
CA GLY A 616 28.92 10.65 -8.22
C GLY A 616 28.52 9.18 -7.96
N ASP A 617 28.27 8.79 -6.72
CA ASP A 617 27.83 7.47 -6.25
C ASP A 617 26.47 7.49 -5.50
N THR A 618 25.79 8.64 -5.43
CA THR A 618 24.47 8.72 -4.77
C THR A 618 23.36 8.18 -5.68
N ILE A 619 22.69 7.12 -5.22
CA ILE A 619 21.61 6.46 -5.94
C ILE A 619 20.42 6.14 -5.03
N ARG A 620 19.25 5.96 -5.63
CA ARG A 620 17.99 5.54 -5.01
C ARG A 620 17.59 6.38 -3.80
N MET A 621 17.83 7.69 -3.83
CA MET A 621 17.34 8.61 -2.80
C MET A 621 15.84 8.89 -3.01
N PRO A 622 14.93 8.50 -2.09
CA PRO A 622 13.49 8.69 -2.29
C PRO A 622 13.11 10.17 -2.46
N GLU A 623 12.10 10.47 -3.29
CA GLU A 623 11.72 11.86 -3.62
C GLU A 623 11.38 12.70 -2.38
N PHE A 624 10.73 12.12 -1.37
CA PHE A 624 10.40 12.80 -0.11
C PHE A 624 11.63 13.27 0.68
N CYS A 625 12.77 12.62 0.46
CA CYS A 625 14.05 12.93 1.10
C CYS A 625 14.97 13.74 0.17
N ALA A 626 14.71 13.74 -1.14
CA ALA A 626 15.51 14.35 -2.18
C ALA A 626 15.22 15.86 -2.36
N PRO A 627 16.09 16.62 -3.06
CA PRO A 627 15.75 17.94 -3.55
C PRO A 627 14.52 17.89 -4.49
N ALA A 628 13.59 18.80 -4.29
CA ALA A 628 12.37 18.96 -5.08
C ALA A 628 12.64 19.67 -6.41
N LEU A 629 13.31 18.98 -7.34
CA LEU A 629 13.80 19.54 -8.60
C LEU A 629 12.68 19.96 -9.57
N GLY A 630 11.49 19.36 -9.44
CA GLY A 630 10.38 19.50 -10.40
C GLY A 630 9.40 20.63 -10.13
N ASN A 631 9.44 21.25 -8.96
CA ASN A 631 8.42 22.19 -8.50
C ASN A 631 8.95 23.27 -7.54
N LYS A 632 10.26 23.53 -7.57
CA LYS A 632 10.89 24.67 -6.87
C LYS A 632 11.87 25.39 -7.77
N ASN A 633 12.09 26.68 -7.50
CA ASN A 633 13.23 27.39 -8.06
C ASN A 633 14.51 26.71 -7.57
N ASN A 634 15.36 26.30 -8.49
CA ASN A 634 16.59 25.61 -8.15
C ASN A 634 17.69 25.81 -9.19
N ARG A 635 18.92 25.60 -8.74
CA ARG A 635 20.12 25.51 -9.56
C ARG A 635 20.80 24.19 -9.25
N VAL A 636 20.89 23.33 -10.25
CA VAL A 636 21.75 22.14 -10.22
C VAL A 636 23.08 22.51 -10.90
N THR A 637 24.20 22.34 -10.20
CA THR A 637 25.55 22.54 -10.73
C THR A 637 26.32 21.23 -10.67
N LEU A 638 26.77 20.72 -11.81
CA LEU A 638 27.63 19.55 -11.91
C LEU A 638 29.03 19.96 -12.32
N GLU A 639 30.02 19.52 -11.54
CA GLU A 639 31.43 19.49 -11.92
C GLU A 639 31.71 18.07 -12.44
N LEU A 640 32.05 17.95 -13.72
CA LEU A 640 32.26 16.65 -14.35
C LEU A 640 33.50 16.66 -15.25
N THR A 641 34.05 15.48 -15.47
CA THR A 641 35.12 15.22 -16.44
C THR A 641 34.56 14.45 -17.63
N ALA A 642 34.45 15.13 -18.77
CA ALA A 642 33.88 14.59 -20.00
C ALA A 642 34.95 13.88 -20.86
N PRO A 643 34.70 12.64 -21.32
CA PRO A 643 35.55 11.97 -22.33
C PRO A 643 35.35 12.59 -23.73
N GLU A 644 35.98 12.02 -24.76
CA GLU A 644 35.84 12.49 -26.16
C GLU A 644 34.40 12.46 -26.67
N ASN A 645 33.62 11.45 -26.27
CA ASN A 645 32.22 11.28 -26.65
C ASN A 645 31.38 11.09 -25.38
N PRO A 646 31.10 12.16 -24.62
CA PRO A 646 30.37 12.03 -23.36
C PRO A 646 28.93 11.56 -23.63
N SER A 647 28.47 10.60 -22.85
CA SER A 647 27.14 10.00 -22.98
C SER A 647 26.70 9.37 -21.66
N GLY A 648 25.40 9.43 -21.36
CA GLY A 648 24.78 8.84 -20.17
C GLY A 648 24.09 9.87 -19.27
N VAL A 649 23.38 9.37 -18.27
CA VAL A 649 22.55 10.17 -17.35
C VAL A 649 23.42 10.93 -16.36
N LEU A 650 23.16 12.22 -16.19
CA LEU A 650 23.80 13.05 -15.17
C LEU A 650 23.01 13.01 -13.86
N TYR A 651 21.69 13.17 -13.92
CA TYR A 651 20.79 12.87 -12.83
C TYR A 651 19.37 12.60 -13.36
N ALA A 652 18.61 11.79 -12.63
CA ALA A 652 17.19 11.53 -12.91
C ALA A 652 16.41 11.51 -11.60
N LEU A 653 15.19 12.06 -11.61
CA LEU A 653 14.22 12.00 -10.51
C LEU A 653 12.87 11.56 -11.07
N GLY A 654 12.33 10.45 -10.58
CA GLY A 654 11.05 9.91 -11.03
C GLY A 654 11.21 8.79 -12.06
N SER A 655 10.13 8.52 -12.80
CA SER A 655 9.98 7.37 -13.70
C SER A 655 9.53 7.79 -15.10
N ASN A 656 9.38 6.81 -16.01
CA ASN A 656 8.73 7.04 -17.31
C ASN A 656 7.26 7.52 -17.17
N ALA A 657 6.64 7.29 -16.02
CA ALA A 657 5.27 7.69 -15.73
C ALA A 657 5.14 9.07 -15.08
N GLY A 658 6.27 9.76 -14.82
CA GLY A 658 6.33 11.11 -14.26
C GLY A 658 7.73 11.39 -13.69
N GLY A 659 8.38 12.48 -14.10
CA GLY A 659 9.73 12.78 -13.60
C GLY A 659 10.48 13.83 -14.42
N LEU A 660 11.76 14.00 -14.10
CA LEU A 660 12.70 14.78 -14.89
C LEU A 660 14.08 14.13 -14.95
N THR A 661 14.83 14.43 -16.00
CA THR A 661 16.18 13.89 -16.19
C THR A 661 17.06 14.87 -16.95
N CYS A 662 18.33 14.92 -16.57
CA CYS A 662 19.39 15.59 -17.29
C CYS A 662 20.42 14.54 -17.70
N PHE A 663 20.75 14.48 -18.98
CA PHE A 663 21.62 13.45 -19.54
C PHE A 663 22.42 13.99 -20.72
N VAL A 664 23.46 13.26 -21.12
CA VAL A 664 24.24 13.55 -22.31
C VAL A 664 23.96 12.50 -23.37
N ASP A 665 23.60 12.93 -24.57
CA ASP A 665 23.36 12.02 -25.69
C ASP A 665 24.08 12.50 -26.96
N ASP A 666 24.91 11.61 -27.52
CA ASP A 666 25.87 11.93 -28.59
C ASP A 666 26.69 13.19 -28.34
N GLY A 667 27.13 13.39 -27.09
CA GLY A 667 27.91 14.55 -26.67
C GLY A 667 27.09 15.80 -26.35
N PHE A 668 25.77 15.81 -26.58
CA PHE A 668 24.93 16.98 -26.30
C PHE A 668 24.21 16.84 -24.96
N LEU A 669 24.29 17.90 -24.16
CA LEU A 669 23.49 18.02 -22.94
C LEU A 669 22.00 18.09 -23.28
N CYS A 670 21.21 17.23 -22.63
CA CYS A 670 19.78 17.09 -22.82
C CYS A 670 19.07 17.18 -21.46
N TYR A 671 17.88 17.76 -21.46
CA TYR A 671 16.99 17.81 -20.31
C TYR A 671 15.58 17.45 -20.76
N GLU A 672 14.92 16.57 -20.03
CA GLU A 672 13.52 16.24 -20.23
C GLU A 672 12.73 16.39 -18.93
N TYR A 673 11.60 17.09 -19.04
CA TYR A 673 10.56 17.12 -18.02
C TYR A 673 9.36 16.34 -18.53
N ASN A 674 9.03 15.24 -17.86
CA ASN A 674 7.93 14.35 -18.17
C ASN A 674 6.78 14.57 -17.18
N LEU A 675 5.80 15.38 -17.57
CA LEU A 675 4.57 15.58 -16.81
C LEU A 675 3.61 14.42 -17.09
N PHE A 676 3.90 13.31 -16.42
CA PHE A 676 3.09 12.11 -16.36
C PHE A 676 2.64 11.54 -17.70
N ILE A 677 3.59 11.40 -18.64
CA ILE A 677 3.40 10.90 -20.02
C ILE A 677 2.67 11.89 -20.93
N LEU A 678 1.69 12.63 -20.40
CA LEU A 678 0.84 13.54 -21.17
C LEU A 678 1.61 14.68 -21.83
N MET A 679 2.60 15.23 -21.15
CA MET A 679 3.40 16.33 -21.69
C MET A 679 4.88 16.11 -21.42
N ARG A 680 5.68 16.15 -22.48
CA ARG A 680 7.14 16.01 -22.41
C ARG A 680 7.79 17.28 -22.94
N THR A 681 8.53 17.99 -22.10
CA THR A 681 9.34 19.14 -22.50
C THR A 681 10.78 18.70 -22.66
N LYS A 682 11.29 18.72 -23.89
CA LYS A 682 12.67 18.33 -24.21
C LYS A 682 13.50 19.55 -24.60
N ILE A 683 14.65 19.71 -23.96
CA ILE A 683 15.61 20.77 -24.24
C ILE A 683 16.95 20.12 -24.57
N ARG A 684 17.52 20.46 -25.72
CA ARG A 684 18.82 19.96 -26.16
C ARG A 684 19.77 21.15 -26.35
N ALA A 685 21.00 21.01 -25.87
CA ALA A 685 22.04 22.01 -26.06
C ALA A 685 22.36 22.20 -27.55
N THR A 686 22.70 23.43 -27.94
CA THR A 686 23.08 23.78 -29.32
C THR A 686 24.52 23.44 -29.64
N VAL A 687 25.35 23.14 -28.63
CA VAL A 687 26.75 22.76 -28.77
C VAL A 687 27.04 21.51 -27.93
N PRO A 688 27.94 20.62 -28.39
CA PRO A 688 28.35 19.46 -27.61
C PRO A 688 29.23 19.86 -26.41
N ILE A 689 29.24 19.01 -25.39
CA ILE A 689 30.17 19.12 -24.27
C ILE A 689 31.58 18.77 -24.77
N ALA A 690 32.49 19.74 -24.71
CA ALA A 690 33.88 19.50 -25.09
C ALA A 690 34.61 18.63 -24.03
N PRO A 691 35.60 17.82 -24.41
CA PRO A 691 36.30 16.94 -23.47
C PRO A 691 37.04 17.72 -22.37
N GLY A 692 37.30 17.05 -21.25
CA GLY A 692 37.96 17.60 -20.07
C GLY A 692 37.00 18.00 -18.95
N THR A 693 37.51 18.70 -17.95
CA THR A 693 36.71 19.20 -16.82
C THR A 693 35.76 20.31 -17.28
N ARG A 694 34.47 20.16 -16.95
CA ARG A 694 33.38 21.06 -17.34
C ARG A 694 32.48 21.35 -16.16
N THR A 695 31.89 22.54 -16.18
CA THR A 695 30.78 22.89 -15.30
C THR A 695 29.49 22.88 -16.10
N VAL A 696 28.55 22.01 -15.74
CA VAL A 696 27.20 21.99 -16.30
C VAL A 696 26.24 22.59 -15.27
N GLN A 697 25.32 23.46 -15.70
CA GLN A 697 24.27 23.95 -14.82
C GLN A 697 22.88 23.78 -15.45
N VAL A 698 21.91 23.41 -14.62
CA VAL A 698 20.49 23.49 -14.94
C VAL A 698 19.86 24.48 -13.98
N VAL A 699 19.30 25.56 -14.52
CA VAL A 699 18.62 26.61 -13.73
C VAL A 699 17.14 26.51 -14.02
N THR A 700 16.34 26.31 -12.98
CA THR A 700 14.88 26.19 -13.04
C THR A 700 14.26 27.34 -12.26
N GLU A 701 13.41 28.12 -12.90
CA GLU A 701 12.75 29.29 -12.29
C GLU A 701 11.25 29.29 -12.62
N TYR A 702 10.41 29.49 -11.61
CA TYR A 702 9.00 29.77 -11.82
C TYR A 702 8.81 31.02 -12.67
N VAL A 703 7.99 30.88 -13.71
CA VAL A 703 7.43 32.02 -14.43
C VAL A 703 6.38 32.70 -13.55
N GLU A 704 5.56 31.87 -12.89
CA GLU A 704 4.53 32.28 -11.93
C GLU A 704 4.52 31.28 -10.78
N ALA A 705 4.84 31.74 -9.56
CA ALA A 705 4.92 30.87 -8.38
C ALA A 705 3.52 30.52 -7.86
N ARG A 706 2.99 29.39 -8.32
CA ARG A 706 1.73 28.78 -7.86
C ARG A 706 1.74 27.27 -8.13
N PRO A 707 0.85 26.49 -7.49
CA PRO A 707 0.66 25.09 -7.86
C PRO A 707 0.41 24.93 -9.36
N GLY A 708 1.20 24.06 -10.01
CA GLY A 708 1.16 23.82 -11.45
C GLY A 708 1.62 25.00 -12.32
N GLY A 709 2.36 25.96 -11.76
CA GLY A 709 2.90 27.10 -12.49
C GLY A 709 3.98 26.70 -13.51
N PRO A 710 4.13 27.44 -14.63
CA PRO A 710 5.17 27.14 -15.61
C PRO A 710 6.57 27.38 -15.07
N LEU A 711 7.54 26.60 -15.56
CA LEU A 711 8.96 26.70 -15.21
C LEU A 711 9.79 27.04 -16.44
N ASN A 712 10.64 28.06 -16.34
CA ASN A 712 11.72 28.27 -17.29
C ASN A 712 12.91 27.40 -16.89
N VAL A 713 13.47 26.66 -17.84
CA VAL A 713 14.65 25.83 -17.65
C VAL A 713 15.76 26.29 -18.59
N LYS A 714 16.94 26.55 -18.04
CA LYS A 714 18.15 26.94 -18.79
C LYS A 714 19.25 25.92 -18.55
N LEU A 715 19.88 25.48 -19.64
CA LEU A 715 21.05 24.61 -19.65
C LEU A 715 22.29 25.46 -19.92
N CYS A 716 23.29 25.36 -19.06
CA CYS A 716 24.55 26.08 -19.20
C CYS A 716 25.74 25.12 -19.22
N ILE A 717 26.75 25.43 -20.04
CA ILE A 717 28.07 24.80 -20.03
C ILE A 717 29.12 25.90 -19.83
N ASP A 718 29.97 25.76 -18.81
CA ASP A 718 31.04 26.70 -18.45
C ASP A 718 30.53 28.16 -18.36
N GLY A 719 29.33 28.34 -17.79
CA GLY A 719 28.66 29.63 -17.60
C GLY A 719 27.91 30.19 -18.83
N SER A 720 28.02 29.56 -20.00
CA SER A 720 27.30 29.97 -21.21
C SER A 720 25.98 29.23 -21.33
N VAL A 721 24.87 29.93 -21.61
CA VAL A 721 23.58 29.29 -21.93
C VAL A 721 23.68 28.60 -23.28
N VAL A 722 23.43 27.29 -23.30
CA VAL A 722 23.50 26.45 -24.50
C VAL A 722 22.15 25.85 -24.89
N GLY A 723 21.13 25.98 -24.04
CA GLY A 723 19.76 25.58 -24.34
C GLY A 723 18.80 26.16 -23.33
N GLU A 724 17.57 26.45 -23.75
CA GLU A 724 16.52 26.94 -22.87
C GLU A 724 15.15 26.49 -23.36
N GLY A 725 14.19 26.41 -22.44
CA GLY A 725 12.82 26.03 -22.75
C GLY A 725 11.90 26.31 -21.57
N GLN A 726 10.60 26.14 -21.81
CA GLN A 726 9.58 26.33 -20.78
C GLN A 726 8.78 25.05 -20.60
N VAL A 727 8.71 24.57 -19.36
CA VAL A 727 7.76 23.56 -18.92
C VAL A 727 6.43 24.27 -18.67
N PRO A 728 5.36 23.97 -19.41
CA PRO A 728 4.12 24.74 -19.34
C PRO A 728 3.34 24.53 -18.04
N VAL A 729 3.44 23.34 -17.44
CA VAL A 729 2.77 22.95 -16.20
C VAL A 729 3.75 22.10 -15.38
N SER A 730 4.04 22.49 -14.15
CA SER A 730 4.84 21.70 -13.21
C SER A 730 3.97 20.73 -12.40
N ALA A 731 4.58 19.66 -11.87
CA ALA A 731 3.93 18.77 -10.91
C ALA A 731 3.69 19.49 -9.57
N PRO A 732 2.43 19.71 -9.13
CA PRO A 732 2.15 20.44 -7.90
C PRO A 732 2.64 19.76 -6.61
N LEU A 733 2.69 18.42 -6.57
CA LEU A 733 2.91 17.67 -5.33
C LEU A 733 4.22 16.85 -5.36
N LEU A 734 4.29 15.83 -6.23
CA LEU A 734 5.43 14.91 -6.40
C LEU A 734 5.40 14.22 -7.77
N PHE A 735 6.51 13.60 -8.19
CA PHE A 735 6.58 12.79 -9.41
C PHE A 735 6.44 11.29 -9.19
N THR A 736 6.79 10.78 -8.01
CA THR A 736 6.76 9.35 -7.71
C THR A 736 6.75 9.08 -6.21
N ALA A 737 5.98 8.07 -5.79
CA ALA A 737 6.05 7.58 -4.41
C ALA A 737 7.18 6.56 -4.21
N ASN A 738 7.70 5.95 -5.27
CA ASN A 738 8.60 4.79 -5.18
C ASN A 738 9.89 4.88 -5.99
N ASP A 739 9.88 5.52 -7.15
CA ASP A 739 11.13 5.80 -7.86
C ASP A 739 11.93 6.89 -7.13
N CYS A 740 13.16 7.13 -7.56
CA CYS A 740 14.12 7.88 -6.76
C CYS A 740 14.86 8.96 -7.56
N LEU A 741 15.65 9.76 -6.82
CA LEU A 741 16.78 10.49 -7.38
C LEU A 741 17.98 9.56 -7.52
N ASP A 742 18.56 9.54 -8.72
CA ASP A 742 19.86 8.95 -9.04
C ASP A 742 20.80 9.99 -9.65
N VAL A 743 22.10 9.89 -9.35
CA VAL A 743 23.16 10.71 -9.93
C VAL A 743 24.11 9.82 -10.74
N GLY A 744 24.42 10.21 -11.97
CA GLY A 744 25.32 9.48 -12.88
C GLY A 744 24.71 8.26 -13.57
N THR A 745 23.46 7.93 -13.27
CA THR A 745 22.72 6.77 -13.79
C THR A 745 21.21 6.99 -13.62
N CYS A 746 20.39 6.13 -14.19
CA CYS A 746 18.95 6.08 -13.94
C CYS A 746 18.58 4.64 -13.55
N LEU A 747 18.49 4.36 -12.26
CA LEU A 747 18.12 3.04 -11.74
C LEU A 747 16.60 2.99 -11.54
N GLY A 748 15.94 1.98 -12.10
CA GLY A 748 14.48 1.94 -12.14
C GLY A 748 13.97 2.34 -13.52
N SER A 749 12.84 3.04 -13.57
CA SER A 749 12.15 3.34 -14.82
C SER A 749 12.75 4.55 -15.53
N PRO A 750 13.06 4.49 -16.84
CA PRO A 750 13.68 5.61 -17.54
C PRO A 750 12.71 6.79 -17.72
N VAL A 751 13.03 7.95 -17.15
CA VAL A 751 12.20 9.16 -17.34
C VAL A 751 12.05 9.55 -18.82
N SER A 752 13.14 9.49 -19.60
CA SER A 752 13.14 9.85 -21.02
C SER A 752 13.03 8.63 -21.93
N LEU A 753 12.19 8.76 -22.96
CA LEU A 753 12.13 7.79 -24.04
C LEU A 753 13.40 7.75 -24.90
N ASP A 754 14.21 8.81 -24.90
CA ASP A 754 15.40 8.90 -25.76
C ASP A 754 16.51 7.93 -25.32
N TYR A 755 16.55 7.55 -24.04
CA TYR A 755 17.49 6.55 -23.53
C TYR A 755 16.81 5.30 -22.96
N TYR A 756 15.51 5.10 -23.19
CA TYR A 756 14.73 4.02 -22.59
C TYR A 756 15.39 2.65 -22.75
N ASP A 757 15.73 2.27 -24.00
CA ASP A 757 16.37 0.97 -24.30
C ASP A 757 17.86 0.89 -23.89
N ARG A 758 18.43 2.00 -23.41
CA ARG A 758 19.83 2.11 -22.95
C ARG A 758 19.94 2.16 -21.43
N ALA A 759 18.82 2.14 -20.70
CA ALA A 759 18.80 2.14 -19.25
C ALA A 759 19.64 0.99 -18.67
N PRO A 760 20.40 1.22 -17.58
CA PRO A 760 20.37 2.39 -16.71
C PRO A 760 21.18 3.60 -17.24
N PHE A 761 21.71 3.50 -18.46
CA PHE A 761 22.43 4.53 -19.21
C PHE A 761 23.46 5.32 -18.37
N PRO A 762 24.44 4.61 -17.75
CA PRO A 762 25.40 5.24 -16.87
C PRO A 762 26.29 6.24 -17.62
N PHE A 763 26.60 7.37 -16.99
CA PHE A 763 27.51 8.36 -17.55
C PHE A 763 28.91 7.75 -17.76
N ASN A 764 29.44 7.90 -18.98
CA ASN A 764 30.73 7.34 -19.36
C ASN A 764 31.94 8.26 -19.00
N GLY A 765 31.68 9.39 -18.35
CA GLY A 765 32.69 10.23 -17.71
C GLY A 765 32.63 10.12 -16.18
N THR A 766 33.18 11.11 -15.49
CA THR A 766 33.13 11.19 -14.02
C THR A 766 32.32 12.41 -13.60
N ILE A 767 31.38 12.25 -12.67
CA ILE A 767 30.74 13.37 -11.96
C ILE A 767 31.51 13.55 -10.66
N ASP A 768 32.35 14.57 -10.61
CA ASP A 768 33.18 14.88 -9.45
C ASP A 768 32.33 15.45 -8.31
N ARG A 769 31.30 16.24 -8.67
CA ARG A 769 30.37 16.87 -7.72
C ARG A 769 29.05 17.24 -8.40
N MET A 770 27.93 17.04 -7.70
CA MET A 770 26.64 17.65 -8.03
C MET A 770 26.11 18.43 -6.84
N ALA A 771 25.96 19.74 -6.99
CA ALA A 771 25.34 20.62 -6.00
C ALA A 771 23.93 21.02 -6.46
N VAL A 772 22.97 20.98 -5.55
CA VAL A 772 21.61 21.50 -5.76
C VAL A 772 21.37 22.62 -4.76
N GLU A 773 20.94 23.78 -5.23
CA GLU A 773 20.62 24.94 -4.39
C GLU A 773 19.22 25.46 -4.75
N TYR A 774 18.36 25.70 -3.77
CA TYR A 774 17.13 26.46 -3.99
C TYR A 774 17.45 27.95 -4.09
N THR A 775 16.82 28.64 -5.05
CA THR A 775 17.16 30.02 -5.44
C THR A 775 16.01 31.00 -5.37
#